data_AF-A7T5M0-F1
#
_entry.id   AF-A7T5M0-F1
#
_cell.length_a   1.000
_cell.length_b   1.000
_cell.length_c   1.000
_cell.angle_alpha   90.00
_cell.angle_beta   90.00
_cell.angle_gamma   90.00
#
_symmetry.space_group_name_H-M   'P 1'
#
loop_
_entity.id
_entity.type
_entity.pdbx_description
1 polymer ?
#
loop_
_entity_poly.entity_id
_entity_poly.type
_entity_poly.pdbx_seq_one_letter_code
_entity_poly.pdbx_strand_id
1 'polypeptide(L)'
;MIDRIEVVRGGGSALYGSSAIGGTVNVITKIPKRNDYSFGYTYQNIDGVSDQIISGNATVINEERNAGISFFVNNRNRNLYDANNDTFSELPQLKNNAFGTNLFFLPTDNQKIEINFSKMNEYRYGGEMTNKAAHLALQSEERTHDVYAGNIDYQINFNEGKSSLISYFASQYTGRKHYTGIYPDTPAEIQQHLENPPYGNSKTTTLQAGLQFNYKVDSFFRGNNVFTIGAEFVKDAVFDEIKAYNYNIDQVTENFGIFLQSDWEINNKVSVLTGLRIDKHNFVSKAIVSPRVSFLYNFIENTQFRATWGTGFRAPQAFDTDLHIAFAGGGISRVTIEFFGDEVDSIRTFDVETQLSKDKLKKVSIMPNVENKALQEKRESFLKYVSSKTIIFHKNLDLLTGKLNDFFTKATSSFQQLSTEIKRSEPAELFCDGNLILQQLKEYTTVAINQSETAHTQSNINFSIQPQPSFNKQFDVLIKNLNNYSKQGYTNYIFCANDKQAQRFHDIFDDNEQEVSYQTIVFPLHQGFIDTDKKIVCYTDHQIFERYHKFRLKNGYAKKQSITLKELNTLEIGDYVTHIDHGIGKFGGLQKIDVEENKTLQIIDNYNNALNNPDDTEAYQKAFEQMELHNAWDFETQYKQILSKLKFDNLEQKVSELSGGQRKRLALATLLINKPDVLILDEPTNHLDLEMIE
;
A
#
# COMPACT_ATOMS: atom_id res chain seq x y z
N MET A 1 -8.88 22.06 -5.17
CA MET A 1 -9.83 21.83 -4.06
C MET A 1 -9.15 21.50 -2.72
N ILE A 2 -7.86 21.14 -2.71
CA ILE A 2 -7.08 20.85 -1.48
C ILE A 2 -6.20 22.06 -1.17
N ASP A 3 -6.20 22.53 0.08
CA ASP A 3 -5.30 23.54 0.63
C ASP A 3 -3.96 22.93 1.05
N ARG A 4 -4.00 21.91 1.90
CA ARG A 4 -2.81 21.29 2.48
C ARG A 4 -3.05 19.82 2.81
N ILE A 5 -2.03 18.99 2.61
CA ILE A 5 -2.02 17.60 3.06
C ILE A 5 -0.98 17.47 4.18
N GLU A 6 -1.36 16.87 5.30
CA GLU A 6 -0.44 16.59 6.41
C GLU A 6 -0.36 15.10 6.67
N VAL A 7 0.85 14.58 6.80
CA VAL A 7 1.08 13.17 7.13
C VAL A 7 1.76 13.07 8.49
N VAL A 8 1.10 12.43 9.45
CA VAL A 8 1.61 12.23 10.82
C VAL A 8 1.65 10.73 11.09
N ARG A 9 2.79 10.19 11.55
CA ARG A 9 2.95 8.74 11.78
C ARG A 9 3.36 8.41 13.22
N GLY A 10 3.13 7.16 13.61
CA GLY A 10 3.57 6.60 14.90
C GLY A 10 2.86 7.24 16.11
N GLY A 11 3.49 7.25 17.27
CA GLY A 11 2.90 7.84 18.48
C GLY A 11 2.56 9.34 18.38
N GLY A 12 3.07 10.04 17.35
CA GLY A 12 2.75 11.44 17.08
C GLY A 12 1.32 11.68 16.57
N SER A 13 0.62 10.66 16.08
CA SER A 13 -0.78 10.76 15.64
C SER A 13 -1.79 10.52 16.76
N ALA A 14 -1.34 10.29 18.01
CA ALA A 14 -2.22 9.93 19.12
C ALA A 14 -3.29 10.97 19.45
N LEU A 15 -3.10 12.26 19.15
CA LEU A 15 -4.13 13.29 19.36
C LEU A 15 -5.35 13.11 18.44
N TYR A 16 -5.19 12.42 17.31
CA TYR A 16 -6.24 12.15 16.33
C TYR A 16 -7.07 10.89 16.66
N GLY A 17 -6.84 10.26 17.82
CA GLY A 17 -7.58 9.10 18.29
C GLY A 17 -6.72 7.88 18.58
N SER A 18 -7.27 6.95 19.37
CA SER A 18 -6.62 5.67 19.71
C SER A 18 -6.27 4.83 18.48
N SER A 19 -7.11 4.86 17.45
CA SER A 19 -6.89 4.10 16.21
C SER A 19 -5.82 4.72 15.29
N ALA A 20 -5.38 5.96 15.56
CA ALA A 20 -4.50 6.71 14.67
C ALA A 20 -3.03 6.26 14.71
N ILE A 21 -2.63 5.33 15.59
CA ILE A 21 -1.23 4.92 15.80
C ILE A 21 -0.51 4.39 14.54
N GLY A 22 -1.27 3.90 13.55
CA GLY A 22 -0.77 3.49 12.23
C GLY A 22 -0.36 4.66 11.32
N GLY A 23 -0.71 5.88 11.71
CA GLY A 23 -0.52 7.13 10.97
C GLY A 23 -1.83 7.72 10.46
N THR A 24 -1.85 9.04 10.31
CA THR A 24 -2.98 9.84 9.84
C THR A 24 -2.55 10.69 8.64
N VAL A 25 -3.45 10.84 7.67
CA VAL A 25 -3.27 11.72 6.50
C VAL A 25 -4.40 12.73 6.47
N ASN A 26 -4.11 13.97 6.90
CA ASN A 26 -5.07 15.08 6.90
C ASN A 26 -5.11 15.72 5.51
N VAL A 27 -6.29 16.05 4.96
CA VAL A 27 -6.43 16.62 3.60
C VAL A 27 -7.27 17.90 3.62
N ILE A 28 -6.72 18.99 4.15
CA ILE A 28 -7.41 20.28 4.31
C ILE A 28 -7.94 20.77 2.96
N THR A 29 -9.24 21.00 2.83
CA THR A 29 -9.89 21.47 1.59
C THR A 29 -10.08 22.99 1.58
N LYS A 30 -10.16 23.58 0.39
CA LYS A 30 -10.52 25.01 0.20
C LYS A 30 -11.99 25.13 -0.14
N ILE A 31 -12.65 26.13 0.44
CA ILE A 31 -13.97 26.55 -0.01
C ILE A 31 -13.86 27.00 -1.48
N PRO A 32 -14.66 26.42 -2.39
CA PRO A 32 -14.70 26.84 -3.78
C PRO A 32 -15.06 28.34 -3.88
N LYS A 33 -14.36 29.08 -4.76
CA LYS A 33 -14.61 30.52 -4.98
C LYS A 33 -15.28 30.84 -6.33
N ARG A 34 -15.31 29.88 -7.25
CA ARG A 34 -15.93 29.99 -8.56
C ARG A 34 -16.60 28.68 -8.95
N ASN A 35 -17.57 28.78 -9.86
CA ASN A 35 -18.12 27.61 -10.53
C ASN A 35 -17.00 26.92 -11.30
N ASP A 36 -16.96 25.60 -11.20
CA ASP A 36 -15.91 24.80 -11.83
C ASP A 36 -16.47 23.43 -12.19
N TYR A 37 -15.99 22.86 -13.28
CA TYR A 37 -16.31 21.49 -13.65
C TYR A 37 -15.08 20.86 -14.26
N SER A 38 -14.88 19.58 -13.97
CA SER A 38 -13.87 18.78 -14.64
C SER A 38 -14.41 17.39 -14.93
N PHE A 39 -13.95 16.85 -16.04
CA PHE A 39 -14.21 15.49 -16.45
C PHE A 39 -12.89 14.88 -16.89
N GLY A 40 -12.58 13.72 -16.31
CA GLY A 40 -11.34 13.00 -16.54
C GLY A 40 -11.67 11.58 -16.99
N TYR A 41 -10.95 11.14 -18.02
CA TYR A 41 -10.88 9.73 -18.40
C TYR A 41 -9.41 9.32 -18.38
N THR A 42 -9.10 8.34 -17.55
CA THR A 42 -7.77 7.72 -17.47
C THR A 42 -7.88 6.30 -17.96
N TYR A 43 -7.03 5.94 -18.93
CA TYR A 43 -6.85 4.58 -19.38
C TYR A 43 -5.42 4.15 -19.06
N GLN A 44 -5.29 3.05 -18.33
CA GLN A 44 -4.03 2.38 -18.06
C GLN A 44 -4.08 0.98 -18.65
N ASN A 45 -2.94 0.52 -19.15
CA ASN A 45 -2.77 -0.83 -19.67
C ASN A 45 -1.54 -1.46 -19.02
N ILE A 46 -1.71 -2.65 -18.45
CA ILE A 46 -0.65 -3.44 -17.83
C ILE A 46 -0.62 -4.78 -18.58
N ASP A 47 0.34 -4.96 -19.48
CA ASP A 47 0.52 -6.16 -20.31
C ASP A 47 -0.79 -6.68 -20.95
N GLY A 48 -1.59 -5.78 -21.51
CA GLY A 48 -2.87 -6.12 -22.16
C GLY A 48 -4.09 -6.05 -21.25
N VAL A 49 -3.92 -5.89 -19.93
CA VAL A 49 -5.01 -5.71 -18.98
C VAL A 49 -5.37 -4.23 -18.86
N SER A 50 -6.63 -3.90 -19.11
CA SER A 50 -7.14 -2.52 -18.99
C SER A 50 -7.55 -2.16 -17.56
N ASP A 51 -7.19 -0.95 -17.15
CA ASP A 51 -7.76 -0.22 -16.01
C ASP A 51 -8.29 1.12 -16.51
N GLN A 52 -9.58 1.34 -16.34
CA GLN A 52 -10.31 2.50 -16.82
C GLN A 52 -10.87 3.27 -15.64
N ILE A 53 -10.62 4.58 -15.59
CA ILE A 53 -11.12 5.47 -14.56
C ILE A 53 -11.83 6.64 -15.24
N ILE A 54 -13.11 6.81 -14.95
CA ILE A 54 -13.91 7.97 -15.31
C ILE A 54 -14.17 8.75 -14.03
N SER A 55 -13.64 9.95 -13.95
CA SER A 55 -13.83 10.86 -12.81
C SER A 55 -14.52 12.13 -13.29
N GLY A 56 -15.40 12.69 -12.48
CA GLY A 56 -16.00 13.98 -12.77
C GLY A 56 -16.24 14.75 -11.49
N ASN A 57 -16.11 16.06 -11.55
CA ASN A 57 -16.55 16.96 -10.50
C ASN A 57 -17.26 18.17 -11.09
N ALA A 58 -18.23 18.69 -10.37
CA ALA A 58 -18.91 19.92 -10.71
C ALA A 58 -19.16 20.70 -9.42
N THR A 59 -18.91 22.00 -9.45
CA THR A 59 -19.12 22.91 -8.34
C THR A 59 -19.93 24.09 -8.80
N VAL A 60 -20.99 24.38 -8.05
CA VAL A 60 -21.88 25.51 -8.27
C VAL A 60 -21.93 26.33 -6.99
N ILE A 61 -21.78 27.63 -7.12
CA ILE A 61 -21.75 28.61 -6.05
C ILE A 61 -22.78 29.69 -6.40
N ASN A 62 -23.45 30.23 -5.40
CA ASN A 62 -24.34 31.35 -5.58
C ASN A 62 -23.59 32.68 -5.83
N GLU A 63 -24.31 33.71 -6.27
CA GLU A 63 -23.74 35.02 -6.61
C GLU A 63 -23.04 35.69 -5.42
N GLU A 64 -23.62 35.56 -4.22
CA GLU A 64 -23.06 36.10 -2.97
C GLU A 64 -21.83 35.32 -2.47
N ARG A 65 -21.49 34.19 -3.08
CA ARG A 65 -20.38 33.28 -2.70
C ARG A 65 -20.42 32.77 -1.26
N ASN A 66 -21.57 32.86 -0.61
CA ASN A 66 -21.80 32.38 0.75
C ASN A 66 -22.41 30.98 0.77
N ALA A 67 -22.81 30.41 -0.37
CA ALA A 67 -23.35 29.06 -0.46
C ALA A 67 -22.87 28.34 -1.73
N GLY A 68 -22.58 27.05 -1.62
CA GLY A 68 -22.24 26.26 -2.78
C GLY A 68 -22.38 24.77 -2.56
N ILE A 69 -22.44 24.06 -3.69
CA ILE A 69 -22.52 22.61 -3.74
C ILE A 69 -21.50 22.08 -4.74
N SER A 70 -20.76 21.07 -4.30
CA SER A 70 -19.84 20.31 -5.13
C SER A 70 -20.35 18.88 -5.24
N PHE A 71 -20.20 18.31 -6.42
CA PHE A 71 -20.47 16.91 -6.73
C PHE A 71 -19.20 16.25 -7.22
N PHE A 72 -18.98 14.99 -6.84
CA PHE A 72 -17.96 14.15 -7.43
C PHE A 72 -18.56 12.81 -7.84
N VAL A 73 -18.08 12.30 -8.97
CA VAL A 73 -18.38 10.96 -9.47
C VAL A 73 -17.06 10.29 -9.83
N ASN A 74 -16.97 9.00 -9.54
CA ASN A 74 -15.85 8.17 -9.93
C ASN A 74 -16.36 6.78 -10.31
N ASN A 75 -16.01 6.33 -11.50
CA ASN A 75 -16.23 4.98 -11.96
C ASN A 75 -14.87 4.39 -12.33
N ARG A 76 -14.51 3.25 -11.72
CA ARG A 76 -13.28 2.54 -12.04
C ARG A 76 -13.57 1.10 -12.37
N ASN A 77 -13.00 0.62 -13.45
CA ASN A 77 -13.13 -0.75 -13.90
C ASN A 77 -11.76 -1.30 -14.29
N ARG A 78 -11.29 -2.28 -13.52
CA ARG A 78 -10.01 -2.97 -13.72
C ARG A 78 -10.23 -4.46 -13.85
N ASN A 79 -9.62 -5.06 -14.86
CA ASN A 79 -9.63 -6.50 -15.07
C ASN A 79 -8.56 -7.21 -14.22
N LEU A 80 -8.68 -8.54 -14.08
CA LEU A 80 -7.67 -9.38 -13.43
C LEU A 80 -6.35 -9.30 -14.18
N TYR A 81 -5.24 -9.26 -13.45
CA TYR A 81 -3.90 -9.37 -14.01
C TYR A 81 -3.11 -10.47 -13.33
N ASP A 82 -2.51 -11.32 -14.16
CA ASP A 82 -1.59 -12.39 -13.78
C ASP A 82 -0.23 -12.08 -14.43
N ALA A 83 0.74 -11.69 -13.61
CA ALA A 83 2.09 -11.32 -14.04
C ALA A 83 2.95 -12.55 -14.35
N ASN A 84 2.63 -13.71 -13.79
CA ASN A 84 3.50 -14.87 -13.78
C ASN A 84 2.95 -16.06 -14.61
N ASN A 85 1.72 -15.94 -15.11
CA ASN A 85 0.95 -16.93 -15.86
C ASN A 85 0.71 -18.24 -15.07
N ASP A 86 0.41 -18.15 -13.78
CA ASP A 86 0.02 -19.28 -12.93
C ASP A 86 -1.49 -19.42 -12.74
N THR A 87 -2.29 -18.61 -13.42
CA THR A 87 -3.76 -18.51 -13.34
C THR A 87 -4.28 -17.89 -12.05
N PHE A 88 -3.42 -17.30 -11.21
CA PHE A 88 -3.83 -16.51 -10.05
C PHE A 88 -3.57 -15.02 -10.31
N SER A 89 -4.48 -14.19 -9.82
CA SER A 89 -4.36 -12.75 -10.01
C SER A 89 -3.42 -12.10 -8.99
N GLU A 90 -2.37 -11.41 -9.43
CA GLU A 90 -1.64 -10.45 -8.59
C GLU A 90 -2.40 -9.14 -8.41
N LEU A 91 -3.17 -8.71 -9.42
CA LEU A 91 -4.13 -7.61 -9.28
C LEU A 91 -5.55 -8.13 -9.38
N PRO A 92 -6.40 -7.90 -8.36
CA PRO A 92 -7.78 -8.33 -8.39
C PRO A 92 -8.58 -7.50 -9.40
N GLN A 93 -9.65 -8.12 -9.92
CA GLN A 93 -10.71 -7.41 -10.60
C GLN A 93 -11.29 -6.36 -9.65
N LEU A 94 -11.54 -5.16 -10.17
CA LEU A 94 -12.14 -4.08 -9.42
C LEU A 94 -13.24 -3.42 -10.25
N LYS A 95 -14.43 -3.28 -9.69
CA LYS A 95 -15.50 -2.43 -10.22
C LYS A 95 -15.96 -1.52 -9.12
N ASN A 96 -15.66 -0.24 -9.23
CA ASN A 96 -15.98 0.75 -8.22
C ASN A 96 -16.84 1.86 -8.81
N ASN A 97 -17.93 2.17 -8.12
CA ASN A 97 -18.79 3.32 -8.39
C ASN A 97 -18.88 4.16 -7.12
N ALA A 98 -18.34 5.37 -7.17
CA ALA A 98 -18.43 6.32 -6.09
C ALA A 98 -19.13 7.60 -6.55
N PHE A 99 -19.99 8.11 -5.67
CA PHE A 99 -20.62 9.41 -5.79
C PHE A 99 -20.47 10.12 -4.45
N GLY A 100 -20.33 11.43 -4.49
CA GLY A 100 -20.60 12.22 -3.31
C GLY A 100 -20.80 13.68 -3.61
N THR A 101 -21.14 14.38 -2.55
CA THR A 101 -21.47 15.78 -2.58
C THR A 101 -20.95 16.47 -1.32
N ASN A 102 -20.51 17.70 -1.48
CA ASN A 102 -20.14 18.59 -0.41
C ASN A 102 -20.97 19.87 -0.54
N LEU A 103 -21.67 20.24 0.51
CA LEU A 103 -22.42 21.49 0.60
C LEU A 103 -21.72 22.38 1.62
N PHE A 104 -21.48 23.64 1.26
CA PHE A 104 -21.03 24.64 2.23
C PHE A 104 -21.99 25.82 2.26
N PHE A 105 -22.16 26.38 3.45
CA PHE A 105 -22.94 27.58 3.68
C PHE A 105 -22.25 28.47 4.73
N LEU A 106 -22.19 29.76 4.46
CA LEU A 106 -21.58 30.80 5.27
C LEU A 106 -22.68 31.79 5.69
N PRO A 107 -23.46 31.49 6.76
CA PRO A 107 -24.56 32.37 7.18
C PRO A 107 -24.11 33.80 7.47
N THR A 108 -22.91 33.94 8.02
CA THR A 108 -22.21 35.20 8.31
C THR A 108 -20.71 34.99 8.07
N ASP A 109 -19.94 36.07 7.94
CA ASP A 109 -18.48 35.99 7.68
C ASP A 109 -17.69 35.18 8.72
N ASN A 110 -18.27 35.01 9.91
CA ASN A 110 -17.68 34.30 11.02
C ASN A 110 -18.26 32.90 11.25
N GLN A 111 -19.19 32.42 10.41
CA GLN A 111 -19.81 31.11 10.53
C GLN A 111 -19.63 30.27 9.28
N LYS A 112 -19.40 28.97 9.46
CA LYS A 112 -19.33 27.98 8.38
C LYS A 112 -20.12 26.75 8.76
N ILE A 113 -20.99 26.29 7.86
CA ILE A 113 -21.66 25.00 7.90
C ILE A 113 -21.20 24.21 6.69
N GLU A 114 -20.82 22.96 6.89
CA GLU A 114 -20.42 22.04 5.84
C GLU A 114 -21.13 20.70 6.01
N ILE A 115 -21.63 20.13 4.92
CA ILE A 115 -22.34 18.87 4.91
C ILE A 115 -21.80 18.04 3.76
N ASN A 116 -21.15 16.93 4.08
CA ASN A 116 -20.74 15.96 3.07
C ASN A 116 -21.61 14.71 3.12
N PHE A 117 -21.83 14.15 1.94
CA PHE A 117 -22.41 12.83 1.78
C PHE A 117 -21.66 12.08 0.68
N SER A 118 -21.38 10.80 0.89
CA SER A 118 -20.82 9.94 -0.13
C SER A 118 -21.40 8.54 -0.08
N LYS A 119 -21.50 7.93 -1.26
CA LYS A 119 -21.87 6.54 -1.47
C LYS A 119 -20.82 5.88 -2.35
N MET A 120 -20.44 4.67 -1.98
CA MET A 120 -19.59 3.82 -2.82
C MET A 120 -20.14 2.40 -2.89
N ASN A 121 -20.17 1.86 -4.10
CA ASN A 121 -20.36 0.45 -4.36
C ASN A 121 -19.08 -0.09 -5.00
N GLU A 122 -18.43 -1.02 -4.34
CA GLU A 122 -17.21 -1.65 -4.83
C GLU A 122 -17.40 -3.16 -4.90
N TYR A 123 -17.07 -3.75 -6.05
CA TYR A 123 -16.90 -5.18 -6.23
C TYR A 123 -15.43 -5.48 -6.47
N ARG A 124 -14.91 -6.48 -5.76
CA ARG A 124 -13.53 -6.94 -5.88
C ARG A 124 -13.49 -8.47 -5.93
N TYR A 125 -12.75 -9.01 -6.88
CA TYR A 125 -12.52 -10.45 -7.00
C TYR A 125 -11.06 -10.72 -7.28
N GLY A 126 -10.43 -11.61 -6.52
CA GLY A 126 -9.04 -12.03 -6.69
C GLY A 126 -8.84 -13.51 -6.37
N GLY A 127 -7.66 -14.04 -6.73
CA GLY A 127 -7.33 -15.46 -6.62
C GLY A 127 -7.31 -16.13 -7.98
N GLU A 128 -7.79 -17.37 -8.07
CA GLU A 128 -7.83 -18.12 -9.33
C GLU A 128 -8.72 -17.41 -10.37
N MET A 129 -8.16 -17.15 -11.54
CA MET A 129 -8.82 -16.51 -12.67
C MET A 129 -9.73 -17.51 -13.38
N THR A 130 -10.98 -17.59 -12.94
CA THR A 130 -11.99 -18.52 -13.45
C THR A 130 -13.33 -17.82 -13.65
N ASN A 131 -14.17 -18.37 -14.53
CA ASN A 131 -15.54 -17.90 -14.77
C ASN A 131 -16.56 -18.52 -13.79
N LYS A 132 -16.10 -19.36 -12.86
CA LYS A 132 -16.95 -20.00 -11.86
C LYS A 132 -17.23 -19.04 -10.70
N ALA A 133 -18.24 -19.37 -9.89
CA ALA A 133 -18.46 -18.66 -8.63
C ALA A 133 -17.23 -18.75 -7.71
N ALA A 134 -17.01 -17.75 -6.85
CA ALA A 134 -15.81 -17.66 -6.02
C ALA A 134 -15.55 -18.93 -5.18
N HIS A 135 -16.58 -19.51 -4.58
CA HIS A 135 -16.46 -20.74 -3.80
C HIS A 135 -16.12 -22.00 -4.62
N LEU A 136 -16.19 -21.96 -5.95
CA LEU A 136 -15.80 -23.06 -6.83
C LEU A 136 -14.38 -22.89 -7.40
N ALA A 137 -13.71 -21.79 -7.08
CA ALA A 137 -12.33 -21.53 -7.40
C ALA A 137 -11.41 -22.27 -6.41
N LEU A 138 -10.25 -22.72 -6.87
CA LEU A 138 -9.21 -23.36 -6.05
C LEU A 138 -8.83 -22.50 -4.84
N GLN A 139 -8.70 -21.20 -5.04
CA GLN A 139 -8.54 -20.21 -3.99
C GLN A 139 -9.04 -18.86 -4.52
N SER A 140 -9.90 -18.20 -3.76
CA SER A 140 -10.39 -16.87 -4.15
C SER A 140 -10.78 -15.99 -2.95
N GLU A 141 -10.80 -14.70 -3.21
CA GLU A 141 -11.38 -13.67 -2.36
C GLU A 141 -12.37 -12.85 -3.20
N GLU A 142 -13.64 -12.83 -2.79
CA GLU A 142 -14.70 -12.06 -3.45
C GLU A 142 -15.37 -11.14 -2.45
N ARG A 143 -15.55 -9.87 -2.79
CA ARG A 143 -16.12 -8.86 -1.89
C ARG A 143 -16.99 -7.89 -2.65
N THR A 144 -18.13 -7.58 -2.05
CA THR A 144 -19.02 -6.51 -2.49
C THR A 144 -19.29 -5.60 -1.31
N HIS A 145 -18.84 -4.36 -1.40
CA HIS A 145 -19.00 -3.34 -0.37
C HIS A 145 -20.02 -2.30 -0.82
N ASP A 146 -20.93 -1.96 0.09
CA ASP A 146 -21.82 -0.82 0.01
C ASP A 146 -21.51 0.10 1.18
N VAL A 147 -20.88 1.24 0.90
CA VAL A 147 -20.44 2.20 1.91
C VAL A 147 -21.20 3.51 1.75
N TYR A 148 -21.75 3.98 2.87
CA TYR A 148 -22.41 5.26 3.00
C TYR A 148 -21.67 6.04 4.08
N ALA A 149 -21.26 7.27 3.77
CA ALA A 149 -20.62 8.15 4.74
C ALA A 149 -21.25 9.53 4.65
N GLY A 150 -21.46 10.16 5.81
CA GLY A 150 -21.92 11.53 5.89
C GLY A 150 -21.25 12.26 7.04
N ASN A 151 -21.02 13.55 6.86
CA ASN A 151 -20.53 14.44 7.91
C ASN A 151 -21.33 15.75 7.91
N ILE A 152 -21.37 16.38 9.08
CA ILE A 152 -21.90 17.72 9.28
C ILE A 152 -20.92 18.43 10.18
N ASP A 153 -20.37 19.54 9.70
CA ASP A 153 -19.42 20.38 10.43
C ASP A 153 -20.03 21.78 10.60
N TYR A 154 -19.93 22.32 11.81
CA TYR A 154 -20.28 23.70 12.11
C TYR A 154 -19.11 24.38 12.81
N GLN A 155 -18.73 25.54 12.30
CA GLN A 155 -17.68 26.38 12.86
C GLN A 155 -18.23 27.79 13.08
N ILE A 156 -17.94 28.35 14.25
CA ILE A 156 -18.16 29.76 14.56
C ILE A 156 -16.87 30.39 15.08
N ASN A 157 -16.48 31.50 14.46
CA ASN A 157 -15.36 32.32 14.86
C ASN A 157 -15.88 33.56 15.62
N PHE A 158 -15.20 33.96 16.68
CA PHE A 158 -15.57 35.11 17.50
C PHE A 158 -14.32 35.76 18.11
N ASN A 159 -14.49 36.85 18.84
CA ASN A 159 -13.39 37.67 19.34
C ASN A 159 -12.45 38.10 18.21
N GLU A 160 -13.00 38.70 17.15
CA GLU A 160 -12.23 39.15 15.97
C GLU A 160 -11.42 38.03 15.30
N GLY A 161 -11.92 36.79 15.36
CA GLY A 161 -11.27 35.62 14.77
C GLY A 161 -10.18 34.99 15.63
N LYS A 162 -9.96 35.48 16.86
CA LYS A 162 -9.02 34.86 17.82
C LYS A 162 -9.58 33.60 18.47
N SER A 163 -10.89 33.42 18.47
CA SER A 163 -11.54 32.25 19.06
C SER A 163 -12.36 31.53 18.00
N SER A 164 -12.28 30.20 17.97
CA SER A 164 -13.15 29.38 17.13
C SER A 164 -13.71 28.20 17.89
N LEU A 165 -14.99 27.91 17.68
CA LEU A 165 -15.66 26.71 18.15
C LEU A 165 -16.06 25.89 16.93
N ILE A 166 -15.65 24.63 16.92
CA ILE A 166 -15.93 23.65 15.88
C ILE A 166 -16.72 22.53 16.53
N SER A 167 -17.82 22.14 15.89
CA SER A 167 -18.62 20.97 16.25
C SER A 167 -18.82 20.13 15.01
N TYR A 168 -18.62 18.83 15.14
CA TYR A 168 -18.76 17.91 14.02
C TYR A 168 -19.51 16.65 14.42
N PHE A 169 -20.23 16.09 13.46
CA PHE A 169 -20.88 14.80 13.55
C PHE A 169 -20.65 14.04 12.24
N ALA A 170 -20.16 12.81 12.35
CA ALA A 170 -19.92 11.94 11.22
C ALA A 170 -20.52 10.55 11.47
N SER A 171 -21.04 9.95 10.40
CA SER A 171 -21.60 8.61 10.41
C SER A 171 -21.13 7.85 9.18
N GLN A 172 -20.73 6.61 9.37
CA GLN A 172 -20.41 5.69 8.28
C GLN A 172 -21.14 4.36 8.49
N TYR A 173 -21.74 3.85 7.43
CA TYR A 173 -22.28 2.50 7.36
C TYR A 173 -21.58 1.74 6.23
N THR A 174 -21.11 0.54 6.53
CA THR A 174 -20.49 -0.38 5.57
C THR A 174 -21.20 -1.71 5.63
N GLY A 175 -21.95 -2.02 4.57
CA GLY A 175 -22.47 -3.36 4.32
C GLY A 175 -21.52 -4.12 3.42
N ARG A 176 -21.20 -5.36 3.76
CA ARG A 176 -20.28 -6.17 2.96
C ARG A 176 -20.78 -7.60 2.83
N LYS A 177 -20.83 -8.09 1.59
CA LYS A 177 -20.89 -9.53 1.30
C LYS A 177 -19.49 -9.97 0.92
N HIS A 178 -19.00 -11.05 1.52
CA HIS A 178 -17.63 -11.49 1.28
C HIS A 178 -17.49 -13.00 1.22
N TYR A 179 -16.45 -13.46 0.57
CA TYR A 179 -16.00 -14.84 0.53
C TYR A 179 -14.47 -14.83 0.57
N THR A 180 -13.89 -15.71 1.38
CA THR A 180 -12.45 -15.97 1.39
C THR A 180 -12.27 -17.44 1.70
N GLY A 181 -11.70 -18.20 0.76
CA GLY A 181 -11.59 -19.64 0.95
C GLY A 181 -10.78 -20.34 -0.12
N ILE A 182 -10.41 -21.58 0.23
CA ILE A 182 -9.70 -22.54 -0.62
C ILE A 182 -10.67 -23.69 -0.87
N TYR A 183 -10.69 -24.20 -2.10
CA TYR A 183 -11.52 -25.36 -2.44
C TYR A 183 -11.01 -26.60 -1.68
N PRO A 184 -11.87 -27.36 -0.98
CA PRO A 184 -11.43 -28.52 -0.21
C PRO A 184 -10.92 -29.69 -1.07
N ASP A 185 -10.06 -30.52 -0.49
CA ASP A 185 -9.45 -31.66 -1.18
C ASP A 185 -10.18 -33.00 -0.91
N THR A 186 -10.96 -33.10 0.19
CA THR A 186 -11.62 -34.36 0.56
C THR A 186 -13.09 -34.41 0.12
N PRO A 187 -13.63 -35.58 -0.30
CA PRO A 187 -15.02 -35.69 -0.76
C PRO A 187 -16.07 -35.21 0.26
N ALA A 188 -15.84 -35.45 1.55
CA ALA A 188 -16.75 -35.03 2.62
C ALA A 188 -16.76 -33.50 2.80
N GLU A 189 -15.58 -32.87 2.77
CA GLU A 189 -15.46 -31.41 2.87
C GLU A 189 -15.98 -30.70 1.61
N ILE A 190 -15.77 -31.29 0.42
CA ILE A 190 -16.34 -30.79 -0.84
C ILE A 190 -17.86 -30.78 -0.76
N GLN A 191 -18.49 -31.86 -0.30
CA GLN A 191 -19.94 -31.91 -0.15
C GLN A 191 -20.44 -30.83 0.81
N GLN A 192 -19.82 -30.69 1.99
CA GLN A 192 -20.18 -29.66 2.97
C GLN A 192 -20.00 -28.24 2.42
N HIS A 193 -18.92 -27.98 1.68
CA HIS A 193 -18.61 -26.69 1.07
C HIS A 193 -19.58 -26.31 -0.05
N LEU A 194 -20.11 -27.29 -0.78
CA LEU A 194 -21.13 -27.06 -1.81
C LEU A 194 -22.53 -26.89 -1.22
N GLU A 195 -22.87 -27.62 -0.16
CA GLU A 195 -24.16 -27.50 0.55
C GLU A 195 -24.26 -26.17 1.32
N ASN A 196 -23.15 -25.70 1.89
CA ASN A 196 -23.09 -24.46 2.68
C ASN A 196 -21.80 -23.69 2.37
N PRO A 197 -21.72 -22.97 1.23
CA PRO A 197 -20.53 -22.23 0.87
C PRO A 197 -20.26 -21.08 1.86
N PRO A 198 -19.00 -20.86 2.28
CA PRO A 198 -18.63 -19.95 3.37
C PRO A 198 -18.65 -18.48 2.97
N TYR A 199 -19.81 -18.00 2.52
CA TYR A 199 -20.06 -16.58 2.31
C TYR A 199 -20.38 -15.88 3.63
N GLY A 200 -19.67 -14.79 3.89
CA GLY A 200 -19.84 -13.92 5.03
C GLY A 200 -20.68 -12.68 4.74
N ASN A 201 -21.37 -12.18 5.77
CA ASN A 201 -22.02 -10.88 5.75
C ASN A 201 -21.51 -10.01 6.90
N SER A 202 -20.88 -8.88 6.56
CA SER A 202 -20.44 -7.88 7.54
C SER A 202 -21.34 -6.64 7.49
N LYS A 203 -21.61 -6.07 8.66
CA LYS A 203 -22.26 -4.77 8.84
C LYS A 203 -21.49 -3.98 9.89
N THR A 204 -20.90 -2.88 9.45
CA THR A 204 -20.13 -1.99 10.32
C THR A 204 -20.77 -0.62 10.31
N THR A 205 -21.08 -0.09 11.50
CA THR A 205 -21.59 1.28 11.68
C THR A 205 -20.67 2.03 12.62
N THR A 206 -20.12 3.14 12.15
CA THR A 206 -19.27 4.06 12.93
C THR A 206 -20.01 5.37 13.11
N LEU A 207 -20.10 5.84 14.35
CA LEU A 207 -20.60 7.16 14.71
C LEU A 207 -19.49 7.92 15.43
N GLN A 208 -19.29 9.16 15.02
CA GLN A 208 -18.29 10.05 15.60
C GLN A 208 -18.91 11.43 15.83
N ALA A 209 -18.69 12.00 17.00
CA ALA A 209 -19.12 13.34 17.33
C ALA A 209 -18.05 14.03 18.16
N GLY A 210 -17.82 15.32 17.92
CA GLY A 210 -16.83 16.04 18.68
C GLY A 210 -17.05 17.54 18.74
N LEU A 211 -16.40 18.15 19.72
CA LEU A 211 -16.35 19.57 19.96
C LEU A 211 -14.89 19.98 20.12
N GLN A 212 -14.50 21.07 19.47
CA GLN A 212 -13.16 21.64 19.57
C GLN A 212 -13.26 23.16 19.71
N PHE A 213 -12.61 23.68 20.73
CA PHE A 213 -12.45 25.11 20.95
C PHE A 213 -10.97 25.49 20.75
N ASN A 214 -10.73 26.50 19.92
CA ASN A 214 -9.42 27.07 19.68
C ASN A 214 -9.38 28.52 20.17
N TYR A 215 -8.30 28.90 20.84
CA TYR A 215 -8.04 30.25 21.31
C TYR A 215 -6.62 30.68 20.94
N LYS A 216 -6.53 31.68 20.07
CA LYS A 216 -5.28 32.30 19.63
C LYS A 216 -4.88 33.41 20.59
N VAL A 217 -3.67 33.30 21.12
CA VAL A 217 -3.00 34.32 21.93
C VAL A 217 -1.86 34.89 21.11
N ASP A 218 -2.00 36.16 20.75
CA ASP A 218 -0.91 36.93 20.15
C ASP A 218 0.10 37.29 21.24
N SER A 219 1.40 37.17 20.96
CA SER A 219 2.50 37.50 21.89
C SER A 219 2.61 36.61 23.15
N PHE A 220 2.40 35.29 23.01
CA PHE A 220 2.59 34.32 24.10
C PHE A 220 4.08 34.06 24.37
N PHE A 221 4.69 34.81 25.29
CA PHE A 221 6.11 34.77 25.69
C PHE A 221 7.16 35.01 24.57
N ARG A 222 6.79 34.83 23.29
CA ARG A 222 7.35 35.26 22.00
C ARG A 222 6.57 34.56 20.88
N GLY A 223 6.09 35.30 19.89
CA GLY A 223 5.30 34.73 18.78
C GLY A 223 3.84 34.42 19.14
N ASN A 224 3.19 33.56 18.35
CA ASN A 224 1.76 33.27 18.49
C ASN A 224 1.55 31.88 19.08
N ASN A 225 0.52 31.71 19.91
CA ASN A 225 0.14 30.38 20.40
C ASN A 225 -1.35 30.14 20.18
N VAL A 226 -1.70 28.97 19.67
CA VAL A 226 -3.09 28.50 19.58
C VAL A 226 -3.29 27.41 20.60
N PHE A 227 -4.12 27.69 21.61
CA PHE A 227 -4.59 26.68 22.54
C PHE A 227 -5.83 26.01 21.98
N THR A 228 -5.80 24.68 21.92
CA THR A 228 -6.93 23.87 21.50
C THR A 228 -7.35 22.97 22.64
N ILE A 229 -8.65 22.92 22.92
CA ILE A 229 -9.26 21.94 23.81
C ILE A 229 -10.41 21.29 23.07
N GLY A 230 -10.54 19.97 23.19
CA GLY A 230 -11.64 19.28 22.55
C GLY A 230 -12.04 18.01 23.26
N ALA A 231 -13.23 17.55 22.90
CA ALA A 231 -13.79 16.28 23.34
C ALA A 231 -14.36 15.55 22.13
N GLU A 232 -14.24 14.23 22.14
CA GLU A 232 -14.64 13.37 21.04
C GLU A 232 -15.28 12.10 21.58
N PHE A 233 -16.36 11.68 20.94
CA PHE A 233 -17.02 10.41 21.17
C PHE A 233 -17.03 9.61 19.87
N VAL A 234 -16.57 8.35 19.96
CA VAL A 234 -16.59 7.40 18.85
C VAL A 234 -17.30 6.14 19.30
N LYS A 235 -18.23 5.65 18.48
CA LYS A 235 -18.93 4.39 18.67
C LYS A 235 -18.85 3.57 17.39
N ASP A 236 -18.25 2.39 17.49
CA ASP A 236 -18.20 1.41 16.40
C ASP A 236 -19.03 0.18 16.76
N ALA A 237 -20.03 -0.14 15.94
CA ALA A 237 -20.78 -1.39 15.98
C ALA A 237 -20.36 -2.25 14.79
N VAL A 238 -19.73 -3.39 15.07
CA VAL A 238 -19.21 -4.32 14.07
C VAL A 238 -19.94 -5.65 14.24
N PHE A 239 -20.67 -6.04 13.19
CA PHE A 239 -21.28 -7.35 13.05
C PHE A 239 -20.67 -8.08 11.86
N ASP A 240 -20.28 -9.34 12.01
CA ASP A 240 -19.81 -10.18 10.91
C ASP A 240 -20.19 -11.63 11.11
N GLU A 241 -20.82 -12.25 10.12
CA GLU A 241 -21.33 -13.62 10.20
C GLU A 241 -20.86 -14.50 9.03
N ILE A 242 -20.10 -15.51 9.42
CA ILE A 242 -19.60 -16.78 8.86
C ILE A 242 -20.45 -18.04 8.95
N LYS A 243 -21.68 -18.15 8.44
CA LYS A 243 -22.55 -19.30 8.79
C LYS A 243 -21.93 -20.69 8.59
N ALA A 244 -21.21 -20.90 7.49
CA ALA A 244 -20.55 -22.18 7.20
C ALA A 244 -19.42 -22.52 8.16
N TYR A 245 -18.80 -21.50 8.74
CA TYR A 245 -17.74 -21.61 9.73
C TYR A 245 -18.23 -21.16 11.10
N ASN A 246 -19.53 -21.29 11.43
CA ASN A 246 -20.14 -20.86 12.71
C ASN A 246 -19.52 -19.58 13.35
N TYR A 247 -19.11 -18.64 12.51
CA TYR A 247 -18.25 -17.53 12.91
C TYR A 247 -19.15 -16.31 13.06
N ASN A 248 -19.10 -15.70 14.23
CA ASN A 248 -19.90 -14.53 14.53
C ASN A 248 -19.07 -13.55 15.36
N ILE A 249 -18.97 -12.32 14.87
CA ILE A 249 -18.51 -11.18 15.64
C ILE A 249 -19.70 -10.25 15.81
N ASP A 250 -20.06 -9.95 17.04
CA ASP A 250 -21.02 -8.91 17.39
C ASP A 250 -20.39 -8.07 18.50
N GLN A 251 -19.77 -6.95 18.10
CA GLN A 251 -18.99 -6.11 18.99
C GLN A 251 -19.43 -4.65 18.88
N VAL A 252 -19.67 -4.03 20.04
CA VAL A 252 -19.87 -2.59 20.15
C VAL A 252 -18.74 -2.00 20.99
N THR A 253 -18.00 -1.07 20.40
CA THR A 253 -16.93 -0.32 21.07
C THR A 253 -17.37 1.12 21.24
N GLU A 254 -16.99 1.70 22.36
CA GLU A 254 -17.28 3.09 22.69
C GLU A 254 -16.01 3.70 23.30
N ASN A 255 -15.61 4.84 22.75
CA ASN A 255 -14.47 5.60 23.21
C ASN A 255 -14.85 7.06 23.41
N PHE A 256 -14.52 7.58 24.59
CA PHE A 256 -14.64 9.00 24.90
C PHE A 256 -13.24 9.58 25.13
N GLY A 257 -12.86 10.55 24.31
CA GLY A 257 -11.56 11.22 24.34
C GLY A 257 -11.70 12.69 24.73
N ILE A 258 -10.80 13.18 25.58
CA ILE A 258 -10.58 14.61 25.81
C ILE A 258 -9.15 14.92 25.40
N PHE A 259 -8.94 16.02 24.68
CA PHE A 259 -7.61 16.44 24.27
C PHE A 259 -7.37 17.94 24.53
N LEU A 260 -6.11 18.25 24.82
CA LEU A 260 -5.58 19.60 24.96
C LEU A 260 -4.31 19.70 24.11
N GLN A 261 -4.16 20.80 23.40
CA GLN A 261 -2.99 21.10 22.59
C GLN A 261 -2.62 22.59 22.72
N SER A 262 -1.32 22.86 22.64
CA SER A 262 -0.75 24.19 22.47
C SER A 262 0.17 24.16 21.26
N ASP A 263 -0.19 24.91 20.23
CA ASP A 263 0.60 25.10 19.01
C ASP A 263 1.29 26.46 19.07
N TRP A 264 2.58 26.46 19.42
CA TRP A 264 3.36 27.65 19.69
C TRP A 264 4.31 27.95 18.53
N GLU A 265 3.95 28.94 17.73
CA GLU A 265 4.80 29.54 16.71
C GLU A 265 5.71 30.58 17.38
N ILE A 266 6.89 30.15 17.84
CA ILE A 266 7.85 31.02 18.55
C ILE A 266 8.34 32.15 17.64
N ASN A 267 8.60 31.82 16.37
CA ASN A 267 8.96 32.75 15.29
C ASN A 267 8.76 32.06 13.93
N ASN A 268 9.06 32.76 12.83
CA ASN A 268 8.87 32.26 11.46
C ASN A 268 9.67 30.98 11.13
N LYS A 269 10.66 30.63 11.95
CA LYS A 269 11.51 29.45 11.78
C LYS A 269 11.22 28.32 12.77
N VAL A 270 10.66 28.60 13.96
CA VAL A 270 10.55 27.61 15.04
C VAL A 270 9.12 27.53 15.52
N SER A 271 8.56 26.32 15.48
CA SER A 271 7.25 26.01 16.07
C SER A 271 7.36 24.81 17.00
N VAL A 272 6.63 24.85 18.11
CA VAL A 272 6.57 23.79 19.11
C VAL A 272 5.12 23.47 19.40
N LEU A 273 4.72 22.24 19.16
CA LEU A 273 3.40 21.73 19.50
C LEU A 273 3.53 20.79 20.69
N THR A 274 2.75 21.04 21.74
CA THR A 274 2.61 20.14 22.88
C THR A 274 1.14 19.77 23.03
N GLY A 275 0.86 18.53 23.42
CA GLY A 275 -0.51 18.10 23.63
C GLY A 275 -0.63 16.86 24.48
N LEU A 276 -1.84 16.66 24.98
CA LEU A 276 -2.22 15.56 25.85
C LEU A 276 -3.61 15.10 25.44
N ARG A 277 -3.77 13.80 25.22
CA ARG A 277 -5.09 13.17 25.04
C ARG A 277 -5.35 12.14 26.11
N ILE A 278 -6.57 12.09 26.61
CA ILE A 278 -7.05 11.13 27.59
C ILE A 278 -8.23 10.39 26.96
N ASP A 279 -8.10 9.08 26.80
CA ASP A 279 -9.14 8.22 26.23
C ASP A 279 -9.69 7.26 27.29
N LYS A 280 -11.02 7.18 27.39
CA LYS A 280 -11.75 6.17 28.15
C LYS A 280 -12.50 5.25 27.18
N HIS A 281 -11.94 4.06 26.99
CA HIS A 281 -12.50 3.02 26.15
C HIS A 281 -13.28 1.99 26.98
N ASN A 282 -14.41 1.46 26.47
CA ASN A 282 -15.25 0.51 27.20
C ASN A 282 -14.54 -0.83 27.54
N PHE A 283 -13.70 -1.37 26.65
CA PHE A 283 -12.88 -2.56 26.92
C PHE A 283 -11.62 -2.34 27.77
N VAL A 284 -11.30 -1.10 28.14
CA VAL A 284 -10.11 -0.82 28.97
C VAL A 284 -10.54 -0.24 30.31
N SER A 285 -10.15 -0.91 31.39
CA SER A 285 -10.56 -0.54 32.75
C SER A 285 -10.08 0.85 33.14
N LYS A 286 -8.81 1.19 32.83
CA LYS A 286 -8.20 2.49 33.15
C LYS A 286 -8.32 3.46 31.97
N ALA A 287 -8.40 4.76 32.27
CA ALA A 287 -8.21 5.78 31.26
C ALA A 287 -6.76 5.77 30.78
N ILE A 288 -6.56 5.96 29.48
CA ILE A 288 -5.23 5.97 28.87
C ILE A 288 -4.84 7.41 28.55
N VAL A 289 -3.61 7.77 28.90
CA VAL A 289 -3.08 9.13 28.73
C VAL A 289 -1.97 9.09 27.68
N SER A 290 -2.12 9.90 26.65
CA SER A 290 -1.27 9.93 25.46
C SER A 290 -0.68 11.33 25.26
N PRO A 291 0.54 11.62 25.78
CA PRO A 291 1.26 12.84 25.48
C PRO A 291 1.78 12.90 24.04
N ARG A 292 1.91 14.13 23.52
CA ARG A 292 2.55 14.45 22.24
C ARG A 292 3.39 15.72 22.38
N VAL A 293 4.59 15.69 21.83
CA VAL A 293 5.48 16.85 21.66
C VAL A 293 6.04 16.82 20.25
N SER A 294 5.93 17.92 19.53
CA SER A 294 6.44 18.07 18.18
C SER A 294 7.21 19.38 18.06
N PHE A 295 8.44 19.28 17.57
CA PHE A 295 9.32 20.41 17.28
C PHE A 295 9.45 20.55 15.77
N LEU A 296 9.32 21.78 15.28
CA LEU A 296 9.43 22.15 13.87
C LEU A 296 10.45 23.26 13.70
N TYR A 297 11.39 23.08 12.78
CA TYR A 297 12.39 24.09 12.45
C TYR A 297 12.51 24.26 10.93
N ASN A 298 12.11 25.42 10.43
CA ASN A 298 12.30 25.85 9.04
C ASN A 298 13.69 26.48 8.93
N PHE A 299 14.67 25.69 8.48
CA PHE A 299 16.05 26.14 8.38
C PHE A 299 16.22 27.16 7.23
N ILE A 300 15.67 26.80 6.07
CA ILE A 300 15.55 27.60 4.83
C ILE A 300 14.18 27.33 4.21
N GLU A 301 13.72 28.15 3.26
CA GLU A 301 12.36 28.09 2.70
C GLU A 301 11.96 26.69 2.20
N ASN A 302 12.91 25.93 1.66
CA ASN A 302 12.67 24.62 1.08
C ASN A 302 13.12 23.45 1.97
N THR A 303 13.48 23.70 3.23
CA THR A 303 13.95 22.65 4.15
C THR A 303 13.41 22.85 5.56
N GLN A 304 12.57 21.91 5.97
CA GLN A 304 11.96 21.83 7.29
C GLN A 304 12.45 20.58 8.01
N PHE A 305 12.89 20.74 9.26
CA PHE A 305 13.17 19.66 10.18
C PHE A 305 12.00 19.50 11.15
N ARG A 306 11.47 18.27 11.27
CA ARG A 306 10.42 17.94 12.22
C ARG A 306 10.87 16.79 13.11
N ALA A 307 10.78 16.97 14.42
CA ALA A 307 11.00 15.93 15.41
C ALA A 307 9.74 15.78 16.25
N THR A 308 9.13 14.59 16.25
CA THR A 308 7.90 14.33 17.01
C THR A 308 8.12 13.15 17.95
N TRP A 309 7.76 13.34 19.21
CA TRP A 309 7.68 12.29 20.23
C TRP A 309 6.24 12.21 20.75
N GLY A 310 5.76 11.00 21.01
CA GLY A 310 4.45 10.79 21.59
C GLY A 310 4.19 9.31 21.83
N THR A 311 3.16 9.03 22.63
CA THR A 311 2.69 7.67 22.89
C THR A 311 1.28 7.51 22.35
N GLY A 312 0.99 6.38 21.72
CA GLY A 312 -0.37 6.03 21.30
C GLY A 312 -0.87 4.77 22.01
N PHE A 313 -2.18 4.55 21.96
CA PHE A 313 -2.81 3.37 22.53
C PHE A 313 -3.81 2.79 21.54
N ARG A 314 -3.79 1.46 21.35
CA ARG A 314 -4.74 0.73 20.50
C ARG A 314 -5.61 -0.17 21.38
N ALA A 315 -6.92 0.02 21.30
CA ALA A 315 -7.87 -0.82 22.03
C ALA A 315 -8.03 -2.20 21.38
N PRO A 316 -8.34 -3.25 22.17
CA PRO A 316 -8.65 -4.58 21.65
C PRO A 316 -10.05 -4.57 21.02
N GLN A 317 -10.14 -4.22 19.74
CA GLN A 317 -11.39 -4.20 18.97
C GLN A 317 -11.21 -4.92 17.62
N ALA A 318 -12.32 -5.43 17.09
CA ALA A 318 -12.42 -5.95 15.73
C ALA A 318 -12.53 -4.78 14.75
N PHE A 319 -11.70 -4.77 13.71
CA PHE A 319 -11.75 -3.77 12.65
C PHE A 319 -12.35 -4.38 11.40
N ASP A 320 -13.06 -3.59 10.59
CA ASP A 320 -13.60 -4.04 9.31
C ASP A 320 -12.52 -4.66 8.39
N THR A 321 -11.29 -4.14 8.48
CA THR A 321 -10.10 -4.62 7.77
C THR A 321 -9.53 -5.93 8.30
N ASP A 322 -9.91 -6.36 9.51
CA ASP A 322 -9.33 -7.55 10.15
C ASP A 322 -10.29 -8.76 10.04
N LEU A 323 -11.56 -8.51 9.72
CA LEU A 323 -12.64 -9.50 9.64
C LEU A 323 -12.39 -10.65 8.63
N HIS A 324 -11.49 -10.49 7.67
CA HIS A 324 -11.18 -11.47 6.63
C HIS A 324 -9.79 -12.15 6.81
N ILE A 325 -8.97 -11.66 7.76
CA ILE A 325 -7.59 -12.14 7.97
C ILE A 325 -7.57 -13.47 8.73
N ALA A 326 -8.66 -13.83 9.44
CA ALA A 326 -8.74 -15.04 10.25
C ALA A 326 -8.45 -16.34 9.47
N PHE A 327 -8.66 -16.34 8.14
CA PHE A 327 -8.63 -17.56 7.32
C PHE A 327 -7.44 -17.63 6.33
N ALA A 328 -6.63 -16.57 6.20
CA ALA A 328 -5.57 -16.49 5.19
C ALA A 328 -4.18 -17.01 5.64
N GLY A 329 -4.01 -17.40 6.91
CA GLY A 329 -2.70 -17.39 7.56
C GLY A 329 -2.23 -18.67 8.26
N GLY A 330 -2.75 -19.86 7.96
CA GLY A 330 -2.22 -21.10 8.56
C GLY A 330 -2.14 -21.04 10.09
N GLY A 331 -3.29 -20.80 10.74
CA GLY A 331 -3.51 -21.03 12.16
C GLY A 331 -2.64 -20.22 13.13
N ILE A 332 -2.90 -18.91 13.25
CA ILE A 332 -2.67 -18.25 14.55
C ILE A 332 -3.54 -18.98 15.57
N SER A 333 -2.94 -19.86 16.38
CA SER A 333 -3.65 -20.52 17.47
C SER A 333 -3.68 -19.59 18.67
N ARG A 334 -4.88 -19.17 19.07
CA ARG A 334 -5.08 -18.44 20.33
C ARG A 334 -5.16 -19.45 21.48
N VAL A 335 -4.52 -19.10 22.60
CA VAL A 335 -4.52 -19.90 23.82
C VAL A 335 -5.07 -19.09 24.98
N THR A 336 -5.88 -19.73 25.82
CA THR A 336 -6.36 -19.18 27.08
C THR A 336 -5.45 -19.70 28.19
N ILE A 337 -4.97 -18.80 29.05
CA ILE A 337 -4.17 -19.13 30.23
C ILE A 337 -5.00 -18.76 31.45
N GLU A 338 -5.38 -19.76 32.24
CA GLU A 338 -6.08 -19.59 33.50
C GLU A 338 -5.09 -19.65 34.66
N PHE A 339 -5.27 -18.73 35.61
CA PHE A 339 -4.43 -18.59 36.79
C PHE A 339 -5.23 -18.92 38.04
N PHE A 340 -4.59 -19.61 38.99
CA PHE A 340 -5.07 -19.76 40.35
C PHE A 340 -4.08 -19.06 41.29
N GLY A 341 -4.41 -17.83 41.68
CA GLY A 341 -3.44 -16.94 42.32
C GLY A 341 -2.34 -16.51 41.35
N ASP A 342 -1.09 -16.76 41.70
CA ASP A 342 0.09 -16.44 40.88
C ASP A 342 0.62 -17.64 40.06
N GLU A 343 -0.05 -18.79 40.12
CA GLU A 343 0.33 -20.00 39.38
C GLU A 343 -0.58 -20.25 38.17
N VAL A 344 0.00 -20.74 37.08
CA VAL A 344 -0.75 -21.15 35.87
C VAL A 344 -1.42 -22.49 36.15
N ASP A 345 -2.75 -22.48 36.24
CA ASP A 345 -3.57 -23.68 36.49
C ASP A 345 -3.87 -24.45 35.19
N SER A 346 -4.14 -23.72 34.09
CA SER A 346 -4.34 -24.35 32.79
C SER A 346 -3.96 -23.48 31.60
N ILE A 347 -3.43 -24.12 30.57
CA ILE A 347 -3.28 -23.55 29.23
C ILE A 347 -4.18 -24.37 28.32
N ARG A 348 -5.09 -23.72 27.61
CA ARG A 348 -6.01 -24.38 26.67
C ARG A 348 -5.93 -23.72 25.31
N THR A 349 -5.83 -24.50 24.24
CA THR A 349 -6.24 -23.99 22.93
C THR A 349 -7.74 -23.76 23.00
N PHE A 350 -8.20 -22.69 22.38
CA PHE A 350 -9.63 -22.51 22.22
C PHE A 350 -9.93 -22.37 20.74
N ASP A 351 -11.09 -22.87 20.38
CA ASP A 351 -11.60 -22.63 19.05
C ASP A 351 -11.94 -21.14 18.91
N VAL A 352 -11.27 -20.46 17.99
CA VAL A 352 -11.47 -19.03 17.75
C VAL A 352 -12.92 -18.74 17.34
N GLU A 353 -13.60 -19.74 16.75
CA GLU A 353 -14.96 -19.74 16.24
C GLU A 353 -16.01 -19.85 17.35
N THR A 354 -15.85 -20.81 18.27
CA THR A 354 -16.87 -21.10 19.32
C THR A 354 -16.54 -20.53 20.69
N GLN A 355 -15.32 -19.98 20.87
CA GLN A 355 -14.74 -19.60 22.17
C GLN A 355 -14.65 -20.75 23.19
N LEU A 356 -14.97 -21.98 22.78
CA LEU A 356 -14.86 -23.15 23.64
C LEU A 356 -13.42 -23.64 23.68
N SER A 357 -12.98 -24.00 24.87
CA SER A 357 -11.69 -24.66 25.05
C SER A 357 -11.69 -26.01 24.31
N LYS A 358 -10.64 -26.25 23.52
CA LYS A 358 -10.40 -27.53 22.83
C LYS A 358 -9.43 -28.38 23.65
N ASP A 359 -8.13 -28.20 23.44
CA ASP A 359 -7.11 -29.09 23.99
C ASP A 359 -6.35 -28.41 25.12
N LYS A 360 -6.15 -29.14 26.23
CA LYS A 360 -5.28 -28.68 27.32
C LYS A 360 -3.82 -28.89 26.91
N LEU A 361 -3.06 -27.80 26.86
CA LEU A 361 -1.64 -27.81 26.56
C LEU A 361 -0.81 -27.85 27.85
N LYS A 362 0.32 -28.58 27.83
CA LYS A 362 1.28 -28.58 28.93
C LYS A 362 2.22 -27.37 28.90
N LYS A 363 2.49 -26.85 27.71
CA LYS A 363 3.42 -25.74 27.46
C LYS A 363 3.04 -25.03 26.16
N VAL A 364 3.19 -23.72 26.13
CA VAL A 364 3.16 -22.90 24.91
C VAL A 364 4.49 -22.17 24.78
N SER A 365 4.98 -21.98 23.55
CA SER A 365 6.17 -21.18 23.27
C SER A 365 5.75 -19.88 22.61
N ILE A 366 5.98 -18.76 23.28
CA ILE A 366 5.73 -17.44 22.72
C ILE A 366 7.02 -17.02 22.01
N MET A 367 6.97 -16.92 20.69
CA MET A 367 8.10 -16.37 19.94
C MET A 367 8.00 -14.85 19.97
N PRO A 368 9.11 -14.13 20.26
CA PRO A 368 9.11 -12.68 20.19
C PRO A 368 8.73 -12.21 18.80
N ASN A 369 8.00 -11.10 18.71
CA ASN A 369 7.69 -10.50 17.43
C ASN A 369 9.00 -9.99 16.79
N VAL A 370 9.52 -10.75 15.85
CA VAL A 370 10.78 -10.48 15.14
C VAL A 370 10.70 -9.25 14.24
N GLU A 371 9.50 -8.68 14.03
CA GLU A 371 9.32 -7.43 13.27
C GLU A 371 9.70 -6.19 14.10
N ASN A 372 9.72 -6.28 15.43
CA ASN A 372 9.99 -5.14 16.30
C ASN A 372 11.51 -5.00 16.55
N LYS A 373 12.17 -4.16 15.73
CA LYS A 373 13.63 -3.90 15.70
C LYS A 373 14.21 -3.19 16.95
N ALA A 374 13.60 -3.35 18.12
CA ALA A 374 14.01 -2.66 19.35
C ALA A 374 15.21 -3.33 20.08
N LEU A 375 15.69 -4.48 19.59
CA LEU A 375 16.81 -5.21 20.17
C LEU A 375 18.09 -4.95 19.35
N GLN A 376 19.23 -4.78 20.03
CA GLN A 376 20.54 -4.77 19.37
C GLN A 376 20.75 -6.12 18.68
N GLU A 377 20.60 -6.17 17.35
CA GLU A 377 20.78 -7.37 16.55
C GLU A 377 22.29 -7.66 16.40
N LYS A 378 22.81 -8.62 17.17
CA LYS A 378 24.07 -9.28 16.83
C LYS A 378 23.77 -10.43 15.89
N ARG A 379 24.17 -10.31 14.63
CA ARG A 379 23.99 -11.37 13.63
C ARG A 379 25.08 -12.42 13.80
N GLU A 380 24.69 -13.68 13.69
CA GLU A 380 25.61 -14.81 13.68
C GLU A 380 25.38 -15.65 12.42
N SER A 381 26.43 -16.33 11.96
CA SER A 381 26.34 -17.26 10.84
C SER A 381 25.32 -18.35 11.14
N PHE A 382 24.52 -18.71 10.13
CA PHE A 382 23.56 -19.80 10.21
C PHE A 382 24.21 -21.10 10.72
N LEU A 383 25.43 -21.41 10.28
CA LEU A 383 26.12 -22.64 10.70
C LEU A 383 26.33 -22.69 12.21
N LYS A 384 26.55 -21.56 12.90
CA LYS A 384 26.68 -21.54 14.37
C LYS A 384 25.43 -22.00 15.12
N TYR A 385 24.24 -21.84 14.51
CA TYR A 385 22.98 -22.34 15.07
C TYR A 385 22.78 -23.84 14.84
N VAL A 386 23.52 -24.41 13.90
CA VAL A 386 23.41 -25.81 13.52
C VAL A 386 24.29 -26.66 14.43
N SER A 387 23.70 -27.69 15.05
CA SER A 387 24.43 -28.60 15.94
C SER A 387 25.66 -29.19 15.24
N SER A 388 26.81 -29.25 15.92
CA SER A 388 28.06 -29.82 15.39
C SER A 388 27.98 -31.30 14.99
N LYS A 389 26.93 -32.02 15.41
CA LYS A 389 26.64 -33.40 14.97
C LYS A 389 25.99 -33.49 13.59
N THR A 390 25.65 -32.35 12.97
CA THR A 390 24.92 -32.30 11.70
C THR A 390 25.86 -32.65 10.55
N ILE A 391 25.39 -33.48 9.62
CA ILE A 391 26.13 -33.80 8.38
C ILE A 391 25.67 -32.83 7.29
N ILE A 392 26.60 -32.14 6.65
CA ILE A 392 26.30 -31.10 5.65
C ILE A 392 26.58 -31.64 4.24
N PHE A 393 25.54 -31.69 3.41
CA PHE A 393 25.67 -32.07 2.00
C PHE A 393 25.86 -30.84 1.12
N HIS A 394 26.86 -30.84 0.23
CA HIS A 394 27.12 -29.76 -0.72
C HIS A 394 27.41 -30.28 -2.13
N LYS A 395 26.90 -29.60 -3.17
CA LYS A 395 27.05 -30.05 -4.57
C LYS A 395 28.21 -29.40 -5.33
N ASN A 396 28.56 -28.16 -5.00
CA ASN A 396 29.70 -27.47 -5.61
C ASN A 396 30.20 -26.40 -4.65
N LEU A 397 31.24 -26.74 -3.88
CA LEU A 397 31.77 -25.86 -2.84
C LEU A 397 32.44 -24.63 -3.44
N ASP A 398 33.20 -24.79 -4.52
CA ASP A 398 33.91 -23.69 -5.18
C ASP A 398 32.95 -22.64 -5.75
N LEU A 399 31.87 -23.09 -6.39
CA LEU A 399 30.82 -22.19 -6.89
C LEU A 399 30.10 -21.46 -5.75
N LEU A 400 29.84 -22.15 -4.63
CA LEU A 400 29.26 -21.52 -3.44
C LEU A 400 30.17 -20.41 -2.91
N THR A 401 31.46 -20.73 -2.72
CA THR A 401 32.43 -19.76 -2.19
C THR A 401 32.67 -18.59 -3.14
N GLY A 402 32.73 -18.85 -4.46
CA GLY A 402 32.86 -17.82 -5.47
C GLY A 402 31.67 -16.86 -5.45
N LYS A 403 30.44 -17.38 -5.43
CA LYS A 403 29.24 -16.54 -5.34
C LYS A 403 29.15 -15.75 -4.04
N LEU A 404 29.55 -16.34 -2.92
CA LEU A 404 29.59 -15.61 -1.64
C LEU A 404 30.59 -14.46 -1.68
N ASN A 405 31.77 -14.67 -2.25
CA ASN A 405 32.77 -13.60 -2.42
C ASN A 405 32.27 -12.50 -3.37
N ASP A 406 31.59 -12.85 -4.46
CA ASP A 406 30.97 -11.88 -5.37
C ASP A 406 29.90 -11.05 -4.65
N PHE A 407 29.04 -11.68 -3.86
CA PHE A 407 28.01 -10.99 -3.09
C PHE A 407 28.61 -10.11 -1.99
N PHE A 408 29.65 -10.57 -1.31
CA PHE A 408 30.36 -9.79 -0.29
C PHE A 408 31.04 -8.55 -0.91
N THR A 409 31.64 -8.71 -2.10
CA THR A 409 32.23 -7.60 -2.85
C THR A 409 31.16 -6.58 -3.23
N LYS A 410 30.00 -7.03 -3.75
CA LYS A 410 28.86 -6.15 -4.06
C LYS A 410 28.36 -5.40 -2.82
N ALA A 411 28.22 -6.09 -1.68
CA ALA A 411 27.83 -5.46 -0.42
C ALA A 411 28.85 -4.39 0.02
N THR A 412 30.14 -4.66 -0.16
CA THR A 412 31.23 -3.72 0.16
C THR A 412 31.20 -2.50 -0.75
N SER A 413 31.06 -2.68 -2.07
CA SER A 413 30.94 -1.56 -3.02
C SER A 413 29.69 -0.71 -2.74
N SER A 414 28.55 -1.35 -2.43
CA SER A 414 27.35 -0.62 -2.01
C SER A 414 27.58 0.14 -0.71
N PHE A 415 28.27 -0.45 0.28
CA PHE A 415 28.58 0.23 1.55
C PHE A 415 29.47 1.47 1.34
N GLN A 416 30.46 1.41 0.46
CA GLN A 416 31.33 2.53 0.13
C GLN A 416 30.59 3.70 -0.55
N GLN A 417 29.49 3.42 -1.25
CA GLN A 417 28.65 4.44 -1.89
C GLN A 417 27.67 5.12 -0.91
N LEU A 418 27.54 4.61 0.31
CA LEU A 418 26.62 5.16 1.31
C LEU A 418 27.26 6.33 2.07
N SER A 419 26.43 7.27 2.53
CA SER A 419 26.90 8.42 3.31
C SER A 419 27.55 7.99 4.63
N THR A 420 28.68 8.64 4.97
CA THR A 420 29.44 8.40 6.20
C THR A 420 28.82 9.07 7.44
N GLU A 421 27.80 9.89 7.26
CA GLU A 421 27.10 10.63 8.34
C GLU A 421 26.31 9.73 9.29
N ILE A 422 25.90 8.54 8.83
CA ILE A 422 25.18 7.54 9.63
C ILE A 422 26.13 6.40 9.92
N LYS A 423 26.36 6.13 11.22
CA LYS A 423 27.10 4.93 11.65
C LYS A 423 26.29 3.68 11.27
N ARG A 424 26.74 2.99 10.23
CA ARG A 424 26.16 1.74 9.72
C ARG A 424 27.05 0.57 10.12
N SER A 425 26.44 -0.60 10.30
CA SER A 425 27.18 -1.86 10.45
C SER A 425 27.99 -2.15 9.20
N GLU A 426 29.23 -2.58 9.40
CA GLU A 426 30.11 -2.96 8.29
C GLU A 426 29.58 -4.22 7.59
N PRO A 427 29.85 -4.41 6.28
CA PRO A 427 29.44 -5.61 5.55
C PRO A 427 29.84 -6.92 6.23
N ALA A 428 31.01 -6.94 6.92
CA ALA A 428 31.50 -8.09 7.67
C ALA A 428 30.63 -8.46 8.89
N GLU A 429 29.86 -7.52 9.45
CA GLU A 429 28.92 -7.78 10.54
C GLU A 429 27.59 -8.38 10.05
N LEU A 430 27.27 -8.19 8.77
CA LEU A 430 25.96 -8.53 8.20
C LEU A 430 25.98 -9.75 7.28
N PHE A 431 27.10 -9.97 6.58
CA PHE A 431 27.22 -10.97 5.52
C PHE A 431 28.42 -11.89 5.76
N CYS A 432 28.27 -13.15 5.35
CA CYS A 432 29.38 -14.11 5.34
C CYS A 432 30.10 -14.08 3.99
N ASP A 433 31.43 -14.19 4.01
CA ASP A 433 32.23 -14.44 2.82
C ASP A 433 32.49 -15.94 2.61
N GLY A 434 33.11 -16.30 1.48
CA GLY A 434 33.44 -17.69 1.17
C GLY A 434 34.46 -18.31 2.12
N ASN A 435 35.43 -17.53 2.62
CA ASN A 435 36.49 -18.02 3.51
C ASN A 435 35.93 -18.41 4.88
N LEU A 436 35.04 -17.59 5.44
CA LEU A 436 34.35 -17.84 6.70
C LEU A 436 33.53 -19.12 6.63
N ILE A 437 32.77 -19.32 5.54
CA ILE A 437 31.98 -20.54 5.35
C ILE A 437 32.90 -21.76 5.18
N LEU A 438 34.01 -21.67 4.43
CA LEU A 438 34.99 -22.77 4.32
C LEU A 438 35.57 -23.14 5.67
N GLN A 439 35.89 -22.16 6.52
CA GLN A 439 36.42 -22.41 7.85
C GLN A 439 35.37 -23.10 8.74
N GLN A 440 34.13 -22.62 8.74
CA GLN A 440 33.05 -23.19 9.53
C GLN A 440 32.70 -24.61 9.08
N LEU A 441 32.72 -24.90 7.77
CA LEU A 441 32.44 -26.24 7.25
C LEU A 441 33.47 -27.30 7.71
N LYS A 442 34.70 -26.91 8.07
CA LYS A 442 35.69 -27.84 8.65
C LYS A 442 35.28 -28.39 10.01
N GLU A 443 34.37 -27.73 10.71
CA GLU A 443 33.85 -28.17 12.01
C GLU A 443 32.76 -29.25 11.87
N TYR A 444 32.30 -29.52 10.64
CA TYR A 444 31.23 -30.47 10.34
C TYR A 444 31.74 -31.65 9.53
N THR A 445 31.02 -32.76 9.61
CA THR A 445 31.15 -33.83 8.61
C THR A 445 30.46 -33.37 7.33
N THR A 446 31.20 -33.27 6.24
CA THR A 446 30.67 -32.83 4.94
C THR A 446 30.59 -33.99 3.95
N VAL A 447 29.55 -33.96 3.11
CA VAL A 447 29.38 -34.89 1.99
C VAL A 447 29.28 -34.10 0.70
N ALA A 448 30.24 -34.32 -0.20
CA ALA A 448 30.24 -33.72 -1.52
C ALA A 448 29.40 -34.56 -2.48
N ILE A 449 28.47 -33.92 -3.19
CA ILE A 449 27.68 -34.53 -4.26
C ILE A 449 28.25 -34.07 -5.60
N ASN A 450 28.70 -34.99 -6.46
CA ASN A 450 29.19 -34.71 -7.81
C ASN A 450 30.45 -33.83 -7.91
N GLN A 451 31.48 -34.08 -7.08
CA GLN A 451 32.79 -33.44 -7.23
C GLN A 451 33.77 -34.26 -8.06
N SER A 452 34.58 -33.57 -8.85
CA SER A 452 35.77 -34.10 -9.53
C SER A 452 36.75 -34.72 -8.52
N GLU A 453 37.50 -35.74 -8.94
CA GLU A 453 38.43 -36.58 -8.14
C GLU A 453 39.55 -35.83 -7.37
N THR A 454 39.57 -34.50 -7.38
CA THR A 454 40.67 -33.66 -6.87
C THR A 454 40.50 -33.14 -5.45
N ALA A 455 39.41 -33.46 -4.74
CA ALA A 455 39.26 -33.13 -3.33
C ALA A 455 39.73 -34.30 -2.45
N HIS A 456 40.50 -34.02 -1.39
CA HIS A 456 40.94 -35.02 -0.40
C HIS A 456 39.74 -35.66 0.32
N THR A 457 39.12 -36.66 -0.28
CA THR A 457 38.04 -37.45 0.30
C THR A 457 38.58 -38.70 0.98
N GLN A 458 38.13 -38.96 2.21
CA GLN A 458 38.50 -40.18 2.96
C GLN A 458 37.77 -41.43 2.45
N SER A 459 36.58 -41.26 1.86
CA SER A 459 35.75 -42.36 1.36
C SER A 459 34.85 -41.88 0.22
N ASN A 460 34.91 -42.55 -0.93
CA ASN A 460 34.01 -42.29 -2.05
C ASN A 460 32.90 -43.35 -2.07
N ILE A 461 31.65 -42.91 -2.16
CA ILE A 461 30.48 -43.77 -2.39
C ILE A 461 30.03 -43.53 -3.82
N ASN A 462 30.23 -44.53 -4.68
CA ASN A 462 29.83 -44.47 -6.07
C ASN A 462 28.45 -45.11 -6.23
N PHE A 463 27.57 -44.43 -6.96
CA PHE A 463 26.27 -44.96 -7.36
C PHE A 463 26.29 -45.20 -8.87
N SER A 464 25.94 -46.40 -9.32
CA SER A 464 25.90 -46.76 -10.74
C SER A 464 24.62 -46.25 -11.41
N ILE A 465 24.42 -44.92 -11.35
CA ILE A 465 23.23 -44.22 -11.84
C ILE A 465 23.54 -43.50 -13.14
N GLN A 466 22.66 -43.67 -14.13
CA GLN A 466 22.70 -42.96 -15.41
C GLN A 466 21.47 -42.07 -15.57
N PRO A 467 21.56 -40.93 -16.27
CA PRO A 467 20.39 -40.11 -16.55
C PRO A 467 19.41 -40.84 -17.47
N GLN A 468 18.11 -40.56 -17.32
CA GLN A 468 17.09 -41.02 -18.26
C GLN A 468 17.45 -40.53 -19.70
N PRO A 469 17.35 -41.39 -20.73
CA PRO A 469 17.57 -40.99 -22.12
C PRO A 469 16.46 -40.05 -22.62
N SER A 470 16.78 -39.21 -23.61
CA SER A 470 15.75 -38.38 -24.26
C SER A 470 14.89 -39.20 -25.21
N PHE A 471 13.59 -38.93 -25.20
CA PHE A 471 12.61 -39.59 -26.07
C PHE A 471 12.01 -38.67 -27.12
N ASN A 472 12.23 -37.36 -27.03
CA ASN A 472 11.75 -36.35 -27.99
C ASN A 472 10.25 -36.52 -28.35
N LYS A 473 9.41 -36.87 -27.36
CA LYS A 473 7.96 -37.15 -27.50
C LYS A 473 7.60 -38.34 -28.40
N GLN A 474 8.55 -39.20 -28.74
CA GLN A 474 8.33 -40.39 -29.56
C GLN A 474 8.01 -41.60 -28.66
N PHE A 475 6.71 -41.92 -28.53
CA PHE A 475 6.24 -43.00 -27.65
C PHE A 475 6.73 -44.38 -28.10
N ASP A 476 6.89 -44.63 -29.40
CA ASP A 476 7.44 -45.90 -29.90
C ASP A 476 8.86 -46.16 -29.39
N VAL A 477 9.67 -45.10 -29.25
CA VAL A 477 11.04 -45.18 -28.72
C VAL A 477 11.01 -45.42 -27.21
N LEU A 478 10.08 -44.76 -26.50
CA LEU A 478 9.85 -45.00 -25.08
C LEU A 478 9.41 -46.44 -24.80
N ILE A 479 8.43 -46.96 -25.54
CA ILE A 479 7.93 -48.33 -25.41
C ILE A 479 9.02 -49.36 -25.69
N LYS A 480 9.81 -49.18 -26.76
CA LYS A 480 10.97 -50.03 -27.05
C LYS A 480 12.00 -50.00 -25.91
N ASN A 481 12.23 -48.83 -25.31
CA ASN A 481 13.16 -48.68 -24.20
C ASN A 481 12.67 -49.38 -22.93
N LEU A 482 11.40 -49.14 -22.55
CA LEU A 482 10.74 -49.82 -21.43
C LEU A 482 10.79 -51.33 -21.59
N ASN A 483 10.42 -51.85 -22.76
CA ASN A 483 10.41 -53.29 -23.03
C ASN A 483 11.81 -53.90 -23.08
N ASN A 484 12.83 -53.15 -23.54
CA ASN A 484 14.21 -53.61 -23.47
C ASN A 484 14.69 -53.76 -22.02
N TYR A 485 14.40 -52.78 -21.17
CA TYR A 485 14.74 -52.84 -19.75
C TYR A 485 13.96 -53.93 -19.01
N SER A 486 12.68 -54.13 -19.31
CA SER A 486 11.90 -55.25 -18.77
C SER A 486 12.50 -56.61 -19.15
N LYS A 487 12.97 -56.78 -20.40
CA LYS A 487 13.67 -58.01 -20.85
C LYS A 487 14.99 -58.25 -20.12
N GLN A 488 15.66 -57.17 -19.70
CA GLN A 488 16.89 -57.24 -18.91
C GLN A 488 16.63 -57.43 -17.39
N GLY A 489 15.35 -57.51 -16.99
CA GLY A 489 14.91 -57.72 -15.62
C GLY A 489 14.90 -56.45 -14.77
N TYR A 490 14.75 -55.27 -15.39
CA TYR A 490 14.58 -54.01 -14.67
C TYR A 490 13.11 -53.74 -14.36
N THR A 491 12.86 -52.99 -13.28
CA THR A 491 11.52 -52.49 -12.94
C THR A 491 11.38 -51.05 -13.43
N ASN A 492 10.37 -50.79 -14.26
CA ASN A 492 10.13 -49.48 -14.85
C ASN A 492 9.10 -48.67 -14.04
N TYR A 493 9.48 -47.47 -13.61
CA TYR A 493 8.60 -46.50 -12.94
C TYR A 493 8.44 -45.24 -13.79
N ILE A 494 7.23 -44.70 -13.85
CA ILE A 494 6.93 -43.39 -14.45
C ILE A 494 6.41 -42.47 -13.35
N PHE A 495 7.18 -41.45 -13.01
CA PHE A 495 6.84 -40.45 -12.01
C PHE A 495 6.01 -39.34 -12.66
N CYS A 496 4.80 -39.15 -12.15
CA CYS A 496 3.79 -38.25 -12.68
C CYS A 496 3.49 -37.13 -11.68
N ALA A 497 3.21 -35.93 -12.19
CA ALA A 497 2.87 -34.79 -11.33
C ALA A 497 1.49 -34.92 -10.64
N ASN A 498 0.56 -35.67 -11.22
CA ASN A 498 -0.79 -35.92 -10.69
C ASN A 498 -1.40 -37.19 -11.30
N ASP A 499 -2.52 -37.67 -10.74
CA ASP A 499 -3.23 -38.85 -11.20
C ASP A 499 -3.70 -38.75 -12.66
N LYS A 500 -4.05 -37.56 -13.15
CA LYS A 500 -4.45 -37.38 -14.55
C LYS A 500 -3.31 -37.65 -15.53
N GLN A 501 -2.07 -37.26 -15.18
CA GLN A 501 -0.90 -37.57 -15.98
C GLN A 501 -0.58 -39.07 -15.93
N ALA A 502 -0.76 -39.72 -14.78
CA ALA A 502 -0.63 -41.17 -14.67
C ALA A 502 -1.66 -41.88 -15.57
N GLN A 503 -2.94 -41.48 -15.51
CA GLN A 503 -4.00 -42.02 -16.35
C GLN A 503 -3.70 -41.85 -17.85
N ARG A 504 -3.18 -40.68 -18.24
CA ARG A 504 -2.79 -40.44 -19.64
C ARG A 504 -1.75 -41.42 -20.16
N PHE A 505 -0.82 -41.90 -19.32
CA PHE A 505 0.13 -42.93 -19.75
C PHE A 505 -0.55 -44.29 -19.93
N HIS A 506 -1.50 -44.64 -19.05
CA HIS A 506 -2.34 -45.84 -19.22
C HIS A 506 -3.08 -45.77 -20.56
N ASP A 507 -3.78 -44.67 -20.84
CA ASP A 507 -4.52 -44.50 -22.09
C ASP A 507 -3.61 -44.60 -23.34
N ILE A 508 -2.41 -43.97 -23.31
CA ILE A 508 -1.46 -43.98 -24.43
C ILE A 508 -0.90 -45.39 -24.70
N PHE A 509 -0.67 -46.18 -23.65
CA PHE A 509 -0.08 -47.52 -23.79
C PHE A 509 -1.14 -48.59 -24.07
N ASP A 510 -2.38 -48.42 -23.60
CA ASP A 510 -3.51 -49.31 -23.91
C ASP A 510 -3.94 -49.21 -25.37
N ASP A 511 -3.80 -48.03 -26.00
CA ASP A 511 -4.06 -47.82 -27.44
C ASP A 511 -2.99 -48.46 -28.36
N ASN A 512 -1.92 -49.03 -27.78
CA ASN A 512 -0.81 -49.64 -28.53
C ASN A 512 -0.94 -51.16 -28.60
N GLU A 513 -0.58 -51.77 -29.74
CA GLU A 513 -0.67 -53.24 -29.92
C GLU A 513 0.40 -54.04 -29.11
N GLN A 514 1.35 -53.34 -28.46
CA GLN A 514 2.43 -53.96 -27.70
C GLN A 514 2.18 -53.87 -26.19
N GLU A 515 2.29 -55.01 -25.50
CA GLU A 515 2.23 -55.04 -24.03
C GLU A 515 3.46 -54.33 -23.42
N VAL A 516 3.22 -53.36 -22.53
CA VAL A 516 4.26 -52.54 -21.88
C VAL A 516 4.22 -52.77 -20.37
N SER A 517 5.34 -53.19 -19.78
CA SER A 517 5.46 -53.38 -18.33
C SER A 517 6.04 -52.14 -17.65
N TYR A 518 5.21 -51.43 -16.86
CA TYR A 518 5.58 -50.23 -16.11
C TYR A 518 4.66 -50.00 -14.91
N GLN A 519 5.08 -49.14 -13.99
CA GLN A 519 4.29 -48.68 -12.84
C GLN A 519 4.29 -47.15 -12.76
N THR A 520 3.13 -46.53 -12.54
CA THR A 520 3.03 -45.08 -12.36
C THR A 520 3.09 -44.71 -10.87
N ILE A 521 3.87 -43.67 -10.53
CA ILE A 521 3.94 -43.10 -9.16
C ILE A 521 3.54 -41.63 -9.23
N VAL A 522 2.56 -41.21 -8.42
CA VAL A 522 2.12 -39.82 -8.34
C VAL A 522 3.01 -39.05 -7.36
N PHE A 523 4.19 -38.68 -7.85
CA PHE A 523 5.18 -37.90 -7.14
C PHE A 523 6.11 -37.23 -8.16
N PRO A 524 6.10 -35.90 -8.33
CA PRO A 524 6.93 -35.25 -9.34
C PRO A 524 8.41 -35.30 -8.95
N LEU A 525 9.23 -35.89 -9.84
CA LEU A 525 10.69 -35.82 -9.75
C LEU A 525 11.23 -34.79 -10.74
N HIS A 526 12.28 -34.07 -10.35
CA HIS A 526 12.96 -33.09 -11.19
C HIS A 526 13.67 -33.73 -12.40
N GLN A 527 14.26 -34.91 -12.24
CA GLN A 527 14.94 -35.66 -13.30
C GLN A 527 14.80 -37.16 -13.05
N GLY A 528 14.65 -37.93 -14.13
CA GLY A 528 14.63 -39.38 -14.17
C GLY A 528 16.04 -39.95 -14.30
N PHE A 529 16.18 -41.20 -13.90
CA PHE A 529 17.45 -41.89 -13.81
C PHE A 529 17.29 -43.41 -13.94
N ILE A 530 18.39 -44.08 -14.26
CA ILE A 530 18.51 -45.54 -14.35
C ILE A 530 19.51 -45.96 -13.29
N ASP A 531 19.10 -46.81 -12.36
CA ASP A 531 19.98 -47.44 -11.36
C ASP A 531 20.28 -48.88 -11.80
N THR A 532 21.53 -49.11 -12.20
CA THR A 532 21.97 -50.43 -12.67
C THR A 532 22.24 -51.42 -11.54
N ASP A 533 22.53 -50.93 -10.33
CA ASP A 533 22.79 -51.78 -9.16
C ASP A 533 21.48 -52.37 -8.61
N LYS A 534 20.41 -51.57 -8.61
CA LYS A 534 19.07 -51.99 -8.17
C LYS A 534 18.19 -52.53 -9.30
N LYS A 535 18.62 -52.39 -10.55
CA LYS A 535 17.84 -52.67 -11.76
C LYS A 535 16.50 -51.93 -11.77
N ILE A 536 16.55 -50.63 -11.49
CA ILE A 536 15.37 -49.76 -11.48
C ILE A 536 15.53 -48.68 -12.55
N VAL A 537 14.46 -48.40 -13.28
CA VAL A 537 14.41 -47.26 -14.20
C VAL A 537 13.29 -46.32 -13.78
N CYS A 538 13.64 -45.05 -13.55
CA CYS A 538 12.73 -44.00 -13.14
C CYS A 538 12.62 -42.96 -14.26
N TYR A 539 11.49 -42.97 -14.95
CA TYR A 539 11.15 -41.96 -15.95
C TYR A 539 10.34 -40.84 -15.33
N THR A 540 10.45 -39.62 -15.87
CA THR A 540 9.61 -38.50 -15.46
C THR A 540 8.71 -38.03 -16.59
N ASP A 541 7.47 -37.67 -16.24
CA ASP A 541 6.48 -37.18 -17.20
C ASP A 541 6.98 -35.94 -17.97
N HIS A 542 7.55 -34.95 -17.29
CA HIS A 542 8.00 -33.72 -17.92
C HIS A 542 9.20 -33.93 -18.86
N GLN A 543 10.12 -34.86 -18.59
CA GLN A 543 11.19 -35.17 -19.56
C GLN A 543 10.68 -35.97 -20.75
N ILE A 544 9.73 -36.90 -20.56
CA ILE A 544 9.10 -37.63 -21.69
C ILE A 544 8.35 -36.65 -22.61
N PHE A 545 7.59 -35.73 -22.02
CA PHE A 545 6.79 -34.74 -22.75
C PHE A 545 7.56 -33.45 -23.11
N GLU A 546 8.86 -33.36 -22.82
CA GLU A 546 9.71 -32.16 -22.95
C GLU A 546 9.05 -30.87 -22.44
N ARG A 547 8.49 -30.95 -21.23
CA ARG A 547 7.88 -29.82 -20.53
C ARG A 547 8.88 -29.26 -19.52
N TYR A 548 8.84 -27.95 -19.32
CA TYR A 548 9.58 -27.31 -18.24
C TYR A 548 9.11 -27.85 -16.87
N HIS A 549 10.04 -28.30 -16.05
CA HIS A 549 9.74 -28.73 -14.68
C HIS A 549 9.47 -27.51 -13.80
N LYS A 550 8.19 -27.18 -13.57
CA LYS A 550 7.80 -26.14 -12.60
C LYS A 550 8.08 -26.63 -11.18
N PHE A 551 9.18 -26.17 -10.59
CA PHE A 551 9.42 -26.38 -9.15
C PHE A 551 8.44 -25.52 -8.34
N ARG A 552 7.56 -26.16 -7.56
CA ARG A 552 6.70 -25.46 -6.61
C ARG A 552 7.44 -25.30 -5.28
N LEU A 553 7.99 -24.11 -5.02
CA LEU A 553 8.36 -23.72 -3.66
C LEU A 553 7.06 -23.63 -2.83
N LYS A 554 7.04 -24.21 -1.63
CA LYS A 554 6.10 -23.75 -0.60
C LYS A 554 6.52 -22.33 -0.25
N ASN A 555 5.91 -21.35 -0.90
CA ASN A 555 6.17 -19.96 -0.61
C ASN A 555 5.68 -19.65 0.82
N GLY A 556 6.60 -19.59 1.76
CA GLY A 556 6.42 -18.82 2.98
C GLY A 556 6.28 -17.35 2.58
N TYR A 557 5.23 -16.72 3.08
CA TYR A 557 4.86 -15.34 2.78
C TYR A 557 6.03 -14.36 2.96
N ALA A 558 6.50 -13.78 1.86
CA ALA A 558 7.32 -12.58 1.92
C ALA A 558 6.38 -11.36 2.03
N LYS A 559 6.15 -10.89 3.26
CA LYS A 559 5.53 -9.57 3.51
C LYS A 559 6.56 -8.48 3.22
N LYS A 560 6.36 -7.66 2.18
CA LYS A 560 7.04 -6.37 2.06
C LYS A 560 6.39 -5.39 3.04
N GLN A 561 7.00 -5.22 4.21
CA GLN A 561 6.70 -4.14 5.14
C GLN A 561 7.72 -3.01 4.96
N SER A 562 7.46 -2.05 4.06
CA SER A 562 8.12 -0.73 4.05
C SER A 562 7.46 0.23 3.05
N ILE A 563 6.83 1.31 3.53
CA ILE A 563 6.30 2.37 2.66
C ILE A 563 7.46 3.24 2.16
N THR A 564 7.82 3.07 0.89
CA THR A 564 8.77 3.93 0.15
C THR A 564 8.03 5.08 -0.55
N LEU A 565 8.73 6.11 -1.03
CA LEU A 565 8.14 7.19 -1.87
C LEU A 565 7.33 6.66 -3.07
N LYS A 566 7.62 5.43 -3.50
CA LYS A 566 6.89 4.70 -4.54
C LYS A 566 5.45 4.34 -4.14
N GLU A 567 5.15 4.27 -2.85
CA GLU A 567 3.83 3.94 -2.31
C GLU A 567 2.93 5.18 -2.08
N LEU A 568 3.46 6.41 -2.18
CA LEU A 568 2.61 7.61 -2.37
C LEU A 568 2.00 7.64 -3.78
N ASN A 569 2.65 6.99 -4.75
CA ASN A 569 2.10 6.72 -6.07
C ASN A 569 1.20 5.46 -6.11
N THR A 570 1.08 4.71 -5.01
CA THR A 570 0.13 3.57 -4.92
C THR A 570 -1.16 3.92 -4.20
N LEU A 571 -1.32 5.16 -3.70
CA LEU A 571 -2.63 5.64 -3.29
C LEU A 571 -3.51 5.72 -4.54
N GLU A 572 -4.47 4.82 -4.62
CA GLU A 572 -5.40 4.75 -5.73
C GLU A 572 -6.57 5.71 -5.44
N ILE A 573 -7.13 6.32 -6.50
CA ILE A 573 -8.32 7.16 -6.37
C ILE A 573 -9.45 6.32 -5.73
N GLY A 574 -9.80 6.65 -4.48
CA GLY A 574 -10.77 5.89 -3.68
C GLY A 574 -10.26 5.36 -2.34
N ASP A 575 -8.95 5.36 -2.09
CA ASP A 575 -8.38 4.89 -0.82
C ASP A 575 -8.80 5.77 0.36
N TYR A 576 -9.15 5.15 1.50
CA TYR A 576 -9.64 5.88 2.66
C TYR A 576 -8.52 6.66 3.36
N VAL A 577 -8.75 7.97 3.56
CA VAL A 577 -7.84 8.92 4.20
C VAL A 577 -8.62 9.75 5.22
N THR A 578 -8.11 9.88 6.43
CA THR A 578 -8.87 10.51 7.53
C THR A 578 -8.53 11.99 7.69
N HIS A 579 -9.52 12.85 7.47
CA HIS A 579 -9.48 14.30 7.61
C HIS A 579 -9.75 14.75 9.05
N ILE A 580 -8.98 15.72 9.56
CA ILE A 580 -9.15 16.24 10.93
C ILE A 580 -10.44 17.04 11.12
N ASP A 581 -10.78 17.93 10.18
CA ASP A 581 -12.00 18.74 10.24
C ASP A 581 -13.24 18.07 9.60
N HIS A 582 -13.10 16.89 8.94
CA HIS A 582 -14.15 16.32 8.07
C HIS A 582 -14.28 14.77 8.18
N GLY A 583 -13.51 14.10 9.04
CA GLY A 583 -13.57 12.66 9.25
C GLY A 583 -12.99 11.80 8.11
N ILE A 584 -13.36 10.52 8.04
CA ILE A 584 -12.85 9.57 7.04
C ILE A 584 -13.34 9.94 5.63
N GLY A 585 -12.42 10.36 4.76
CA GLY A 585 -12.63 10.69 3.35
C GLY A 585 -11.93 9.70 2.40
N LYS A 586 -12.00 9.96 1.09
CA LYS A 586 -11.34 9.15 0.05
C LYS A 586 -10.33 9.97 -0.72
N PHE A 587 -9.17 9.38 -1.00
CA PHE A 587 -8.11 9.98 -1.79
C PHE A 587 -8.62 10.19 -3.22
N GLY A 588 -8.76 11.44 -3.65
CA GLY A 588 -9.31 11.81 -4.95
C GLY A 588 -8.29 11.83 -6.11
N GLY A 589 -7.05 11.41 -5.86
CA GLY A 589 -5.93 11.51 -6.80
C GLY A 589 -5.08 12.77 -6.64
N LEU A 590 -3.93 12.80 -7.33
CA LEU A 590 -3.07 13.98 -7.40
C LEU A 590 -3.49 14.84 -8.60
N GLN A 591 -3.99 16.04 -8.32
CA GLN A 591 -4.34 17.01 -9.35
C GLN A 591 -3.23 18.05 -9.45
N LYS A 592 -2.62 18.21 -10.64
CA LYS A 592 -1.74 19.34 -10.90
C LYS A 592 -2.61 20.57 -11.06
N ILE A 593 -2.58 21.43 -10.06
CA ILE A 593 -3.23 22.73 -10.10
C ILE A 593 -2.15 23.70 -10.58
N ASP A 594 -2.46 24.56 -11.54
CA ASP A 594 -1.63 25.73 -11.79
C ASP A 594 -1.76 26.63 -10.56
N VAL A 595 -0.79 26.48 -9.66
CA VAL A 595 -0.63 27.35 -8.50
C VAL A 595 0.20 28.52 -8.98
N GLU A 596 -0.47 29.52 -9.53
CA GLU A 596 0.02 30.90 -9.58
C GLU A 596 -1.15 31.82 -9.98
N GLU A 597 -2.00 32.18 -9.01
CA GLU A 597 -2.61 33.50 -9.09
C GLU A 597 -1.57 34.47 -8.56
N ASN A 598 -0.77 35.02 -9.48
CA ASN A 598 0.13 36.11 -9.15
C ASN A 598 -0.75 37.29 -8.72
N LYS A 599 -0.79 37.59 -7.42
CA LYS A 599 -1.57 38.70 -6.84
C LYS A 599 -1.28 40.01 -7.58
N THR A 600 -0.07 40.18 -8.10
CA THR A 600 0.36 41.31 -8.93
C THR A 600 -0.39 41.39 -10.27
N LEU A 601 -0.73 40.27 -10.91
CA LEU A 601 -1.53 40.26 -12.16
C LEU A 601 -2.97 40.72 -11.94
N GLN A 602 -3.60 40.32 -10.83
CA GLN A 602 -4.94 40.79 -10.47
C GLN A 602 -4.95 42.29 -10.17
N ILE A 603 -3.88 42.80 -9.55
CA ILE A 603 -3.71 44.24 -9.27
C ILE A 603 -3.57 45.03 -10.58
N ILE A 604 -2.78 44.54 -11.54
CA ILE A 604 -2.62 45.15 -12.87
C ILE A 604 -3.94 45.12 -13.66
N ASP A 605 -4.67 44.00 -13.62
CA ASP A 605 -5.97 43.89 -14.30
C ASP A 605 -7.01 44.87 -13.72
N ASN A 606 -7.08 44.99 -12.39
CA ASN A 606 -7.94 45.97 -11.71
C ASN A 606 -7.57 47.41 -12.09
N TYR A 607 -6.27 47.72 -12.23
CA TYR A 607 -5.81 49.03 -12.67
C TYR A 607 -6.19 49.33 -14.12
N ASN A 608 -5.99 48.39 -15.05
CA ASN A 608 -6.40 48.54 -16.46
C ASN A 608 -7.92 48.71 -16.61
N ASN A 609 -8.71 47.95 -15.85
CA ASN A 609 -10.16 48.07 -15.84
C ASN A 609 -10.64 49.42 -15.29
N ALA A 610 -9.94 49.98 -14.28
CA ALA A 610 -10.21 51.31 -13.77
C ALA A 610 -9.82 52.42 -14.78
N LEU A 611 -8.76 52.22 -15.57
CA LEU A 611 -8.34 53.14 -16.63
C LEU A 611 -9.37 53.24 -17.77
N ASN A 612 -10.04 52.13 -18.07
CA ASN A 612 -11.08 52.05 -19.09
C ASN A 612 -12.43 52.64 -18.63
N ASN A 613 -12.59 52.99 -17.35
CA ASN A 613 -13.78 53.62 -16.76
C ASN A 613 -13.42 54.92 -16.01
N PRO A 614 -13.16 56.04 -16.73
CA PRO A 614 -12.63 57.28 -16.15
C PRO A 614 -13.54 57.98 -15.12
N ASP A 615 -14.83 57.61 -15.07
CA ASP A 615 -15.83 58.23 -14.20
C ASP A 615 -15.79 57.68 -12.75
N ASP A 616 -15.15 56.53 -12.52
CA ASP A 616 -14.99 55.91 -11.19
C ASP A 616 -13.64 56.28 -10.56
N THR A 617 -13.60 57.47 -9.98
CA THR A 617 -12.40 58.04 -9.35
C THR A 617 -11.96 57.28 -8.10
N GLU A 618 -12.88 56.64 -7.38
CA GLU A 618 -12.59 55.86 -6.17
C GLU A 618 -11.94 54.51 -6.51
N ALA A 619 -12.45 53.81 -7.54
CA ALA A 619 -11.85 52.59 -8.04
C ALA A 619 -10.46 52.81 -8.63
N TYR A 620 -10.25 53.91 -9.37
CA TYR A 620 -8.94 54.28 -9.90
C TYR A 620 -7.92 54.52 -8.79
N GLN A 621 -8.30 55.31 -7.77
CA GLN A 621 -7.40 55.64 -6.66
C GLN A 621 -7.02 54.39 -5.85
N LYS A 622 -7.99 53.50 -5.60
CA LYS A 622 -7.75 52.22 -4.92
C LYS A 622 -6.85 51.29 -5.74
N ALA A 623 -7.06 51.20 -7.04
CA ALA A 623 -6.23 50.36 -7.91
C ALA A 623 -4.79 50.91 -8.03
N PHE A 624 -4.63 52.23 -8.10
CA PHE A 624 -3.32 52.89 -8.10
C PHE A 624 -2.54 52.64 -6.80
N GLU A 625 -3.18 52.76 -5.64
CA GLU A 625 -2.55 52.45 -4.35
C GLU A 625 -2.11 50.98 -4.24
N GLN A 626 -2.91 50.05 -4.81
CA GLN A 626 -2.53 48.63 -4.85
C GLN A 626 -1.35 48.37 -5.80
N MET A 627 -1.25 49.09 -6.92
CA MET A 627 -0.11 49.00 -7.85
C MET A 627 1.20 49.45 -7.17
N GLU A 628 1.17 50.54 -6.40
CA GLU A 628 2.31 51.04 -5.62
C GLU A 628 2.69 50.09 -4.47
N LEU A 629 1.72 49.68 -3.66
CA LEU A 629 1.96 48.85 -2.47
C LEU A 629 2.58 47.49 -2.80
N HIS A 630 2.34 46.99 -4.01
CA HIS A 630 2.84 45.69 -4.49
C HIS A 630 3.97 45.80 -5.53
N ASN A 631 4.53 46.98 -5.78
CA ASN A 631 5.53 47.24 -6.84
C ASN A 631 5.11 46.64 -8.21
N ALA A 632 3.82 46.70 -8.53
CA ALA A 632 3.25 46.04 -9.71
C ALA A 632 3.67 46.70 -11.03
N TRP A 633 4.10 47.96 -11.00
CA TRP A 633 4.65 48.69 -12.14
C TRP A 633 5.91 48.06 -12.75
N ASP A 634 6.79 47.54 -11.89
CA ASP A 634 8.00 46.85 -12.31
C ASP A 634 7.65 45.55 -13.02
N PHE A 635 6.63 44.84 -12.50
CA PHE A 635 6.13 43.61 -13.09
C PHE A 635 5.44 43.86 -14.44
N GLU A 636 4.66 44.94 -14.55
CA GLU A 636 4.01 45.34 -15.80
C GLU A 636 5.03 45.64 -16.90
N THR A 637 6.05 46.43 -16.54
CA THR A 637 7.18 46.74 -17.42
C THR A 637 7.92 45.47 -17.84
N GLN A 638 8.16 44.56 -16.90
CA GLN A 638 8.90 43.33 -17.15
C GLN A 638 8.17 42.38 -18.11
N TYR A 639 6.86 42.15 -17.95
CA TYR A 639 6.14 41.25 -18.86
C TYR A 639 6.03 41.85 -20.27
N LYS A 640 5.79 43.17 -20.39
CA LYS A 640 5.79 43.88 -21.68
C LYS A 640 7.14 43.77 -22.38
N GLN A 641 8.24 43.90 -21.65
CA GLN A 641 9.59 43.71 -22.19
C GLN A 641 9.84 42.27 -22.67
N ILE A 642 9.41 41.25 -21.90
CA ILE A 642 9.57 39.84 -22.28
C ILE A 642 8.74 39.51 -23.53
N LEU A 643 7.48 39.95 -23.59
CA LEU A 643 6.61 39.74 -24.76
C LEU A 643 7.14 40.47 -26.00
N SER A 644 7.65 41.69 -25.85
CA SER A 644 8.28 42.44 -26.95
C SER A 644 9.55 41.73 -27.46
N LYS A 645 10.41 41.21 -26.58
CA LYS A 645 11.59 40.41 -26.98
C LYS A 645 11.23 39.14 -27.73
N LEU A 646 10.05 38.58 -27.49
CA LEU A 646 9.52 37.42 -28.20
C LEU A 646 8.69 37.80 -29.44
N LYS A 647 8.81 39.06 -29.92
CA LYS A 647 8.12 39.68 -31.07
C LYS A 647 6.59 39.53 -31.02
N PHE A 648 5.99 39.83 -29.86
CA PHE A 648 4.56 40.08 -29.73
C PHE A 648 4.30 41.59 -29.73
N ASP A 649 3.89 42.13 -30.89
CA ASP A 649 3.65 43.56 -31.06
C ASP A 649 2.19 43.97 -30.73
N ASN A 650 1.26 43.01 -30.81
CA ASN A 650 -0.15 43.21 -30.49
C ASN A 650 -0.55 42.39 -29.26
N LEU A 651 -0.62 43.06 -28.10
CA LEU A 651 -0.99 42.44 -26.82
C LEU A 651 -2.50 42.20 -26.66
N GLU A 652 -3.32 42.80 -27.52
CA GLU A 652 -4.79 42.63 -27.53
C GLU A 652 -5.24 41.44 -28.40
N GLN A 653 -4.31 40.77 -29.09
CA GLN A 653 -4.63 39.63 -29.94
C GLN A 653 -5.08 38.43 -29.10
N LYS A 654 -6.21 37.80 -29.49
CA LYS A 654 -6.70 36.59 -28.82
C LYS A 654 -5.75 35.41 -29.03
N VAL A 655 -5.46 34.69 -27.95
CA VAL A 655 -4.56 33.52 -27.97
C VAL A 655 -5.01 32.43 -28.95
N SER A 656 -6.32 32.30 -29.21
CA SER A 656 -6.89 31.35 -30.17
C SER A 656 -6.47 31.61 -31.62
N GLU A 657 -6.06 32.83 -31.94
CA GLU A 657 -5.67 33.26 -33.29
C GLU A 657 -4.16 33.12 -33.54
N LEU A 658 -3.39 32.72 -32.53
CA LEU A 658 -1.95 32.56 -32.61
C LEU A 658 -1.55 31.26 -33.34
N SER A 659 -0.52 31.34 -34.19
CA SER A 659 0.09 30.19 -34.84
C SER A 659 0.70 29.22 -33.82
N GLY A 660 0.99 27.97 -34.22
CA GLY A 660 1.63 26.99 -33.33
C GLY A 660 2.97 27.48 -32.75
N GLY A 661 3.79 28.15 -33.56
CA GLY A 661 5.04 28.78 -33.12
C GLY A 661 4.82 29.99 -32.20
N GLN A 662 3.80 30.82 -32.47
CA GLN A 662 3.42 31.92 -31.57
C GLN A 662 2.93 31.40 -30.21
N ARG A 663 2.12 30.35 -30.17
CA ARG A 663 1.67 29.76 -28.90
C ARG A 663 2.82 29.18 -28.07
N LYS A 664 3.82 28.57 -28.72
CA LYS A 664 5.06 28.14 -28.04
C LYS A 664 5.86 29.33 -27.49
N ARG A 665 6.00 30.41 -28.26
CA ARG A 665 6.64 31.65 -27.78
C ARG A 665 5.91 32.24 -26.59
N LEU A 666 4.58 32.24 -26.61
CA LEU A 666 3.77 32.72 -25.48
C LEU A 666 3.98 31.84 -24.24
N ALA A 667 4.04 30.52 -24.39
CA ALA A 667 4.35 29.61 -23.28
C ALA A 667 5.74 29.86 -22.68
N LEU A 668 6.74 30.13 -23.52
CA LEU A 668 8.08 30.53 -23.08
C LEU A 668 8.06 31.88 -22.34
N ALA A 669 7.28 32.85 -22.83
CA ALA A 669 7.10 34.15 -22.19
C ALA A 669 6.53 33.99 -20.76
N THR A 670 5.45 33.22 -20.63
CA THR A 670 4.81 32.94 -19.32
C THR A 670 5.81 32.32 -18.37
N LEU A 671 6.61 31.37 -18.85
CA LEU A 671 7.62 30.71 -18.04
C LEU A 671 8.72 31.69 -17.59
N LEU A 672 9.18 32.59 -18.45
CA LEU A 672 10.20 33.59 -18.10
C LEU A 672 9.68 34.68 -17.14
N ILE A 673 8.39 35.03 -17.25
CA ILE A 673 7.72 35.99 -16.36
C ILE A 673 7.66 35.45 -14.92
N ASN A 674 7.47 34.14 -14.76
CA ASN A 674 7.35 33.49 -13.46
C ASN A 674 8.69 33.28 -12.74
N LYS A 675 9.83 33.70 -13.33
CA LYS A 675 11.18 33.62 -12.74
C LYS A 675 11.48 32.27 -12.04
N PRO A 676 11.37 31.13 -12.73
CA PRO A 676 11.58 29.83 -12.12
C PRO A 676 13.03 29.67 -11.63
N ASP A 677 13.20 29.10 -10.43
CA ASP A 677 14.53 28.82 -9.85
C ASP A 677 15.36 27.80 -10.65
N VAL A 678 14.68 26.89 -11.34
CA VAL A 678 15.28 25.87 -12.21
C VAL A 678 14.46 25.75 -13.48
N LEU A 679 15.14 25.88 -14.61
CA LEU A 679 14.53 25.75 -15.92
C LEU A 679 15.14 24.57 -16.69
N ILE A 680 14.34 23.52 -16.91
CA ILE A 680 14.71 22.37 -17.73
C ILE A 680 13.96 22.49 -19.05
N LEU A 681 14.73 22.64 -20.13
CA LEU A 681 14.20 22.83 -21.48
C LEU A 681 14.67 21.67 -22.35
N ASP A 682 13.73 20.86 -22.82
CA ASP A 682 13.99 19.84 -23.83
C ASP A 682 13.54 20.40 -25.20
N GLU A 683 14.49 20.63 -26.11
CA GLU A 683 14.26 21.19 -27.45
C GLU A 683 13.41 22.50 -27.48
N PRO A 684 13.72 23.53 -26.66
CA PRO A 684 12.87 24.73 -26.51
C PRO A 684 12.75 25.59 -27.77
N THR A 685 13.70 25.45 -28.70
CA THR A 685 13.76 26.20 -29.96
C THR A 685 13.08 25.49 -31.11
N ASN A 686 12.53 24.29 -30.88
CA ASN A 686 11.92 23.49 -31.94
C ASN A 686 10.64 24.16 -32.47
N HIS A 687 10.57 24.34 -33.79
CA HIS A 687 9.55 25.10 -34.52
C HIS A 687 9.59 26.64 -34.29
N LEU A 688 10.72 27.19 -33.83
CA LEU A 688 11.01 28.63 -33.89
C LEU A 688 11.86 28.93 -35.14
N ASP A 689 11.59 30.05 -35.79
CA ASP A 689 12.31 30.46 -37.00
C ASP A 689 13.77 30.82 -36.69
N LEU A 690 14.67 30.59 -37.64
CA LEU A 690 16.13 30.78 -37.50
C LEU A 690 16.50 32.23 -37.09
N GLU A 691 15.76 33.22 -37.61
CA GLU A 691 15.89 34.66 -37.32
C GLU A 691 15.48 35.05 -35.88
N MET A 692 15.08 34.07 -35.05
CA MET A 692 14.78 34.23 -33.61
C MET A 692 15.80 33.55 -32.70
N ILE A 693 16.61 32.65 -33.25
CA ILE A 693 17.61 31.87 -32.51
C ILE A 693 18.96 32.60 -32.49
N GLU A 694 19.24 33.40 -33.52
CA GLU A 694 20.32 34.40 -33.57
C GLU A 694 19.92 35.70 -32.85
#